data_AF-A0A421FBM7-F1
#
_entry.id   AF-A0A421FBM7-F1
#
_cell.length_a   1.000
_cell.length_b   1.000
_cell.length_c   1.000
_cell.angle_alpha   90.00
_cell.angle_beta   90.00
_cell.angle_gamma   90.00
#
_symmetry.space_group_name_H-M   'P 1'
#
loop_
_entity.id
_entity.type
_entity.pdbx_description
1 polymer ?
#
loop_
_entity_poly.entity_id
_entity_poly.type
_entity_poly.pdbx_seq_one_letter_code
_entity_poly.pdbx_strand_id
1 'polypeptide(L)'
;MSPSAPTKMTYRLLGNSGLLVSKISLGAWMTWDERCSDSAWYDIMTHAFKSGVNYFDNAEGYIQGKSEEIVGRAIQKGIQEGVWSRESLVISTKIHTGTKTGPNDQGLSRKHIVEGLEASLKRLQLGYVDVVFCHRPDDFTPIEETVRAMNHVIERGWAFYWGTSQWMPADIEEACQIADRLGLIRPVVEQPKYNIFDRPRVEYGFLDLFKRYKLGLTTYSPLAYGVLSGKYTKSTPDGSRFTMELYNKMVPDFRDRVVKAVELQKIADELGCSLAQMSIAWCVSNPNASTVMLGARTMNQLDENLQAIRFVDKITPEIKARINAAVDYKIQIPEKEALASKACSKRTHFSFVVSYVILRTVVAAGSGTICDMDPMPAVTPAATEAPVTEATEAPVTQAGDGVTQDDVGGEADVAASGDATQDTTQASGDATQDTTQTISGGVQQSAGTVSSTYSYTGSNCGGSGFSYDQVTDIATCSKTPVTTNNPVSPFDVDVSLAFRGPATIYNIGVFTNVNGTWNKVSSYKNGGEATNMVFLNNNNIDYGGQGSPEGFAKADGTGVATESTPFSGTLASATDPAGQSILAEDKTGAEVHIMTEQKCGVDAECPGAYDNDGTAFLGWDGPKKIFVFTVSMEHGGAPDVPAVWMLSGQSMRSGQYQCNCRGVGPAGGCGELDIVEVLEKDTSFVATHYYFYDGTYNPGNDQFAQRPTEGPATYVTIIDEAYGVKVLQIDNESFDYGCGSISDDVVSQWESAE
;
A
#
# COMPACT_ATOMS: atom_id res chain seq x y z
N MET A 1 30.31 5.55 -50.74
CA MET A 1 30.18 4.98 -49.38
C MET A 1 29.87 3.51 -49.55
N SER A 2 30.60 2.61 -48.89
CA SER A 2 30.25 1.18 -48.90
C SER A 2 28.88 0.98 -48.24
N PRO A 3 28.05 0.02 -48.69
CA PRO A 3 26.82 -0.30 -47.98
C PRO A 3 27.19 -0.77 -46.57
N SER A 4 26.67 -0.10 -45.54
CA SER A 4 26.79 -0.59 -44.18
C SER A 4 26.14 -1.97 -44.08
N ALA A 5 26.75 -2.87 -43.33
CA ALA A 5 26.19 -4.20 -43.10
C ALA A 5 24.74 -4.07 -42.60
N PRO A 6 23.80 -4.93 -43.05
CA PRO A 6 22.40 -4.81 -42.69
C PRO A 6 22.23 -4.91 -41.17
N THR A 7 21.75 -3.84 -40.54
CA THR A 7 21.42 -3.85 -39.10
C THR A 7 20.33 -4.87 -38.86
N LYS A 8 20.71 -6.02 -38.29
CA LYS A 8 19.80 -7.11 -37.95
C LYS A 8 18.85 -6.66 -36.83
N MET A 9 17.65 -7.23 -36.79
CA MET A 9 16.75 -7.07 -35.64
C MET A 9 17.50 -7.44 -34.35
N THR A 10 17.29 -6.63 -33.30
CA THR A 10 17.85 -6.86 -31.97
C THR A 10 16.74 -7.12 -30.97
N TYR A 11 17.07 -7.84 -29.90
CA TYR A 11 16.13 -8.34 -28.91
C TYR A 11 16.38 -7.68 -27.54
N ARG A 12 15.38 -7.67 -26.68
CA ARG A 12 15.44 -7.26 -25.27
C ARG A 12 14.66 -8.26 -24.42
N LEU A 13 14.95 -8.32 -23.12
CA LEU A 13 14.07 -9.02 -22.17
C LEU A 13 12.75 -8.27 -22.04
N LEU A 14 11.66 -9.02 -21.83
CA LEU A 14 10.36 -8.48 -21.50
C LEU A 14 10.30 -8.19 -19.99
N GLY A 15 10.69 -6.98 -19.61
CA GLY A 15 10.86 -6.60 -18.21
C GLY A 15 11.91 -7.45 -17.51
N ASN A 16 11.62 -7.89 -16.29
CA ASN A 16 12.47 -8.79 -15.51
C ASN A 16 12.39 -10.28 -15.92
N SER A 17 11.57 -10.62 -16.93
CA SER A 17 11.39 -12.03 -17.33
C SER A 17 12.57 -12.54 -18.17
N GLY A 18 12.69 -13.87 -18.27
CA GLY A 18 13.62 -14.51 -19.21
C GLY A 18 13.20 -14.46 -20.68
N LEU A 19 12.04 -13.87 -21.01
CA LEU A 19 11.49 -13.87 -22.35
C LEU A 19 12.15 -12.81 -23.25
N LEU A 20 12.86 -13.26 -24.29
CA LEU A 20 13.45 -12.38 -25.30
C LEU A 20 12.45 -12.00 -26.39
N VAL A 21 12.23 -10.71 -26.57
CA VAL A 21 11.32 -10.13 -27.56
C VAL A 21 12.10 -9.25 -28.53
N SER A 22 11.74 -9.27 -29.82
CA SER A 22 12.28 -8.36 -30.82
C SER A 22 11.89 -6.92 -30.46
N LYS A 23 12.84 -5.96 -30.57
CA LYS A 23 12.59 -4.53 -30.21
C LYS A 23 11.44 -3.88 -31.01
N ILE A 24 11.04 -4.51 -32.12
CA ILE A 24 9.88 -4.16 -32.91
C ILE A 24 8.98 -5.40 -32.95
N SER A 25 7.68 -5.23 -32.72
CA SER A 25 6.65 -6.28 -32.80
C SER A 25 5.53 -5.91 -33.77
N LEU A 26 4.65 -6.86 -34.06
CA LEU A 26 3.52 -6.66 -34.98
C LEU A 26 2.18 -6.88 -34.26
N GLY A 27 1.28 -5.90 -34.33
CA GLY A 27 -0.07 -5.97 -33.75
C GLY A 27 -1.17 -6.21 -34.77
N ALA A 28 -2.14 -7.06 -34.43
CA ALA A 28 -3.28 -7.43 -35.27
C ALA A 28 -4.49 -6.48 -35.20
N TRP A 29 -4.36 -5.32 -34.52
CA TRP A 29 -5.46 -4.36 -34.43
C TRP A 29 -5.73 -3.65 -35.77
N MET A 30 -6.66 -4.20 -36.54
CA MET A 30 -7.12 -3.70 -37.83
C MET A 30 -8.64 -3.48 -37.86
N THR A 31 -9.06 -2.55 -38.72
CA THR A 31 -10.44 -2.47 -39.21
C THR A 31 -10.69 -3.63 -40.16
N TRP A 32 -11.87 -4.26 -40.10
CA TRP A 32 -12.25 -5.24 -41.12
C TRP A 32 -12.31 -4.60 -42.50
N ASP A 33 -11.55 -5.17 -43.43
CA ASP A 33 -11.58 -4.84 -44.85
C ASP A 33 -11.09 -6.06 -45.66
N GLU A 34 -11.06 -5.97 -46.99
CA GLU A 34 -10.72 -7.08 -47.89
C GLU A 34 -9.34 -7.71 -47.64
N ARG A 35 -8.46 -7.04 -46.88
CA ARG A 35 -7.12 -7.54 -46.48
C ARG A 35 -7.15 -8.41 -45.23
N CYS A 36 -8.29 -8.56 -44.56
CA CYS A 36 -8.48 -9.50 -43.44
C CYS A 36 -8.63 -10.94 -43.96
N SER A 37 -7.63 -11.42 -44.70
CA SER A 37 -7.56 -12.79 -45.22
C SER A 37 -6.38 -13.57 -44.66
N ASP A 38 -6.51 -14.90 -44.64
CA ASP A 38 -5.48 -15.80 -44.12
C ASP A 38 -4.17 -15.70 -44.91
N SER A 39 -4.24 -15.50 -46.23
CA SER A 39 -3.06 -15.33 -47.08
C SER A 39 -2.34 -14.00 -46.81
N ALA A 40 -3.08 -12.89 -46.71
CA ALA A 40 -2.48 -11.59 -46.43
C ALA A 40 -1.78 -11.57 -45.05
N TRP A 41 -2.42 -12.12 -44.02
CA TRP A 41 -1.80 -12.23 -42.70
C TRP A 41 -0.63 -13.20 -42.66
N TYR A 42 -0.70 -14.32 -43.38
CA TYR A 42 0.43 -15.23 -43.54
C TYR A 42 1.65 -14.55 -44.17
N ASP A 43 1.45 -13.80 -45.27
CA ASP A 43 2.53 -13.12 -45.98
C ASP A 43 3.15 -12.01 -45.11
N ILE A 44 2.32 -11.24 -44.39
CA ILE A 44 2.73 -10.19 -43.45
C ILE A 44 3.54 -10.77 -42.28
N MET A 45 3.06 -11.84 -41.64
CA MET A 45 3.79 -12.51 -40.54
C MET A 45 5.09 -13.15 -41.05
N THR A 46 5.06 -13.78 -42.22
CA THR A 46 6.24 -14.35 -42.90
C THR A 46 7.31 -13.30 -43.17
N HIS A 47 6.93 -12.11 -43.66
CA HIS A 47 7.87 -11.02 -43.89
C HIS A 47 8.46 -10.50 -42.58
N ALA A 48 7.61 -10.25 -41.57
CA ALA A 48 8.06 -9.78 -40.26
C ALA A 48 9.02 -10.77 -39.59
N PHE A 49 8.69 -12.07 -39.60
CA PHE A 49 9.52 -13.13 -39.03
C PHE A 49 10.86 -13.28 -39.75
N LYS A 50 10.87 -13.27 -41.09
CA LYS A 50 12.12 -13.28 -41.89
C LYS A 50 12.98 -12.03 -41.66
N SER A 51 12.37 -10.93 -41.21
CA SER A 51 13.07 -9.71 -40.76
C SER A 51 13.52 -9.76 -39.29
N GLY A 52 13.25 -10.85 -38.57
CA GLY A 52 13.66 -11.10 -37.19
C GLY A 52 12.63 -10.75 -36.12
N VAL A 53 11.40 -10.36 -36.47
CA VAL A 53 10.31 -10.15 -35.50
C VAL A 53 9.84 -11.50 -34.96
N ASN A 54 9.92 -11.71 -33.64
CA ASN A 54 9.33 -12.89 -33.00
C ASN A 54 7.99 -12.60 -32.30
N TYR A 55 7.71 -11.34 -31.96
CA TYR A 55 6.54 -10.96 -31.17
C TYR A 55 5.35 -10.54 -32.04
N PHE A 56 4.21 -11.21 -31.85
CA PHE A 56 2.93 -10.96 -32.52
C PHE A 56 1.80 -10.81 -31.49
N ASP A 57 1.01 -9.74 -31.62
CA ASP A 57 -0.02 -9.35 -30.65
C ASP A 57 -1.44 -9.38 -31.23
N ASN A 58 -2.40 -9.90 -30.45
CA ASN A 58 -3.82 -9.96 -30.80
C ASN A 58 -4.71 -9.60 -29.60
N ALA A 59 -6.03 -9.66 -29.72
CA ALA A 59 -6.98 -9.57 -28.60
C ALA A 59 -8.33 -10.22 -28.96
N GLU A 60 -9.06 -10.75 -27.98
CA GLU A 60 -10.35 -11.41 -28.20
C GLU A 60 -11.38 -10.50 -28.90
N GLY A 61 -11.39 -9.21 -28.55
CA GLY A 61 -12.31 -8.22 -29.09
C GLY A 61 -11.96 -7.73 -30.50
N TYR A 62 -10.77 -8.07 -31.03
CA TYR A 62 -10.35 -7.61 -32.36
C TYR A 62 -11.18 -8.29 -33.44
N ILE A 63 -12.09 -7.51 -34.00
CA ILE A 63 -13.07 -7.95 -35.00
C ILE A 63 -13.93 -9.12 -34.47
N GLN A 64 -14.39 -9.01 -33.22
CA GLN A 64 -15.24 -10.03 -32.58
C GLN A 64 -14.61 -11.44 -32.65
N GLY A 65 -13.30 -11.55 -32.37
CA GLY A 65 -12.52 -12.79 -32.41
C GLY A 65 -11.99 -13.18 -33.79
N LYS A 66 -12.45 -12.57 -34.89
CA LYS A 66 -12.00 -12.94 -36.25
C LYS A 66 -10.51 -12.67 -36.49
N SER A 67 -9.93 -11.69 -35.81
CA SER A 67 -8.49 -11.45 -35.83
C SER A 67 -7.68 -12.65 -35.33
N GLU A 68 -8.15 -13.32 -34.26
CA GLU A 68 -7.49 -14.50 -33.69
C GLU A 68 -7.64 -15.72 -34.59
N GLU A 69 -8.80 -15.92 -35.21
CA GLU A 69 -9.02 -16.99 -36.18
C GLU A 69 -8.08 -16.89 -37.39
N ILE A 70 -7.91 -15.68 -37.94
CA ILE A 70 -7.06 -15.43 -39.11
C ILE A 70 -5.57 -15.61 -38.76
N VAL A 71 -5.12 -15.00 -37.66
CA VAL A 71 -3.74 -15.14 -37.18
C VAL A 71 -3.43 -16.58 -36.79
N GLY A 72 -4.36 -17.30 -36.18
CA GLY A 72 -4.22 -18.72 -35.87
C GLY A 72 -4.00 -19.58 -37.11
N ARG A 73 -4.81 -19.39 -38.16
CA ARG A 73 -4.60 -20.09 -39.44
C ARG A 73 -3.28 -19.71 -40.11
N ALA A 74 -2.85 -18.45 -40.02
CA ALA A 74 -1.54 -18.01 -40.52
C ALA A 74 -0.38 -18.69 -39.77
N ILE A 75 -0.43 -18.77 -38.42
CA ILE A 75 0.56 -19.47 -37.59
C ILE A 75 0.64 -20.95 -37.98
N GLN A 76 -0.51 -21.63 -38.04
CA GLN A 76 -0.58 -23.06 -38.40
C GLN A 76 -0.03 -23.33 -39.79
N LYS A 77 -0.34 -22.48 -40.78
CA LYS A 77 0.23 -22.56 -42.12
C LYS A 77 1.75 -22.43 -42.11
N GLY A 78 2.32 -21.47 -41.38
CA GLY A 78 3.78 -21.30 -41.31
C GLY A 78 4.52 -22.40 -40.56
N ILE A 79 3.86 -23.09 -39.62
CA ILE A 79 4.37 -24.32 -39.01
C ILE A 79 4.39 -25.45 -40.05
N GLN A 80 3.30 -25.62 -40.81
CA GLN A 80 3.18 -26.64 -41.86
C GLN A 80 4.18 -26.42 -43.03
N GLU A 81 4.42 -25.16 -43.41
CA GLU A 81 5.41 -24.79 -44.43
C GLU A 81 6.85 -24.67 -43.90
N GLY A 82 7.09 -24.91 -42.61
CA GLY A 82 8.42 -24.89 -41.99
C GLY A 82 9.08 -23.51 -41.94
N VAL A 83 8.29 -22.43 -41.97
CA VAL A 83 8.78 -21.04 -41.85
C VAL A 83 9.22 -20.74 -40.41
N TRP A 84 8.48 -21.27 -39.43
CA TRP A 84 8.73 -21.14 -38.00
C TRP A 84 8.26 -22.39 -37.26
N SER A 85 8.79 -22.60 -36.04
CA SER A 85 8.17 -23.48 -35.05
C SER A 85 7.36 -22.65 -34.04
N ARG A 86 6.47 -23.26 -33.26
CA ARG A 86 5.67 -22.51 -32.27
C ARG A 86 6.54 -21.83 -31.21
N GLU A 87 7.66 -22.49 -30.85
CA GLU A 87 8.65 -22.05 -29.86
C GLU A 87 9.50 -20.88 -30.37
N SER A 88 9.53 -20.63 -31.68
CA SER A 88 10.22 -19.47 -32.27
C SER A 88 9.37 -18.19 -32.32
N LEU A 89 8.08 -18.29 -31.95
CA LEU A 89 7.14 -17.18 -31.90
C LEU A 89 6.81 -16.81 -30.45
N VAL A 90 6.63 -15.50 -30.21
CA VAL A 90 6.05 -14.94 -28.99
C VAL A 90 4.68 -14.38 -29.35
N ILE A 91 3.61 -15.03 -28.89
CA ILE A 91 2.23 -14.67 -29.19
C ILE A 91 1.58 -14.07 -27.95
N SER A 92 0.94 -12.91 -28.08
CA SER A 92 0.07 -12.37 -27.02
C SER A 92 -1.39 -12.24 -27.45
N THR A 93 -2.29 -12.42 -26.49
CA THR A 93 -3.68 -11.97 -26.60
C THR A 93 -4.11 -11.19 -25.34
N LYS A 94 -5.28 -10.55 -25.39
CA LYS A 94 -5.81 -9.71 -24.32
C LYS A 94 -7.28 -10.00 -24.09
N ILE A 95 -7.64 -10.06 -22.82
CA ILE A 95 -8.99 -10.33 -22.32
C ILE A 95 -9.53 -9.05 -21.65
N HIS A 96 -10.78 -8.69 -21.99
CA HIS A 96 -11.61 -7.69 -21.29
C HIS A 96 -12.99 -7.55 -21.98
N THR A 97 -13.04 -7.60 -23.31
CA THR A 97 -14.26 -7.36 -24.09
C THR A 97 -14.46 -8.53 -25.03
N GLY A 98 -15.24 -9.51 -24.57
CA GLY A 98 -15.44 -10.77 -25.25
C GLY A 98 -16.23 -10.65 -26.55
N THR A 99 -16.41 -11.81 -27.20
CA THR A 99 -17.08 -11.94 -28.50
C THR A 99 -18.59 -12.19 -28.39
N LYS A 100 -19.15 -12.07 -27.18
CA LYS A 100 -20.56 -12.32 -26.84
C LYS A 100 -21.12 -11.10 -26.08
N THR A 101 -22.39 -11.14 -25.70
CA THR A 101 -23.12 -9.97 -25.16
C THR A 101 -23.85 -10.23 -23.84
N GLY A 102 -23.50 -11.30 -23.12
CA GLY A 102 -24.02 -11.57 -21.78
C GLY A 102 -23.30 -10.76 -20.70
N PRO A 103 -23.86 -10.70 -19.48
CA PRO A 103 -23.33 -9.86 -18.39
C PRO A 103 -21.92 -10.28 -17.93
N ASN A 104 -21.55 -11.55 -18.13
CA ASN A 104 -20.27 -12.13 -17.72
C ASN A 104 -19.32 -12.41 -18.91
N ASP A 105 -19.63 -11.87 -20.11
CA ASP A 105 -18.80 -12.04 -21.32
C ASP A 105 -17.82 -10.87 -21.53
N GLN A 106 -17.52 -10.11 -20.47
CA GLN A 106 -16.58 -9.00 -20.43
C GLN A 106 -16.08 -8.73 -19.00
N GLY A 107 -15.19 -7.76 -18.84
CA GLY A 107 -14.53 -7.40 -17.58
C GLY A 107 -13.28 -8.24 -17.32
N LEU A 108 -12.80 -8.23 -16.08
CA LEU A 108 -11.65 -9.01 -15.62
C LEU A 108 -11.99 -10.02 -14.52
N SER A 109 -13.28 -10.28 -14.30
CA SER A 109 -13.70 -11.39 -13.43
C SER A 109 -13.00 -12.70 -13.80
N ARG A 110 -12.74 -13.54 -12.80
CA ARG A 110 -12.13 -14.86 -12.97
C ARG A 110 -12.86 -15.69 -14.02
N LYS A 111 -14.19 -15.57 -14.07
CA LYS A 111 -15.03 -16.22 -15.07
C LYS A 111 -14.66 -15.77 -16.50
N HIS A 112 -14.61 -14.47 -16.76
CA HIS A 112 -14.31 -13.98 -18.12
C HIS A 112 -12.83 -14.19 -18.49
N ILE A 113 -11.89 -14.06 -17.56
CA ILE A 113 -10.47 -14.37 -17.83
C ILE A 113 -10.29 -15.83 -18.27
N VAL A 114 -10.88 -16.78 -17.54
CA VAL A 114 -10.75 -18.21 -17.85
C VAL A 114 -11.48 -18.58 -19.15
N GLU A 115 -12.75 -18.20 -19.29
CA GLU A 115 -13.56 -18.56 -20.48
C GLU A 115 -13.12 -17.79 -21.74
N GLY A 116 -12.73 -16.53 -21.60
CA GLY A 116 -12.23 -15.68 -22.67
C GLY A 116 -10.88 -16.15 -23.20
N LEU A 117 -9.92 -16.51 -22.33
CA LEU A 117 -8.64 -17.06 -22.77
C LEU A 117 -8.80 -18.44 -23.42
N GLU A 118 -9.61 -19.34 -22.85
CA GLU A 118 -9.86 -20.66 -23.45
C GLU A 118 -10.49 -20.53 -24.84
N ALA A 119 -11.43 -19.59 -25.03
CA ALA A 119 -12.01 -19.27 -26.33
C ALA A 119 -10.99 -18.64 -27.30
N SER A 120 -10.07 -17.81 -26.80
CA SER A 120 -9.00 -17.18 -27.58
C SER A 120 -8.00 -18.22 -28.09
N LEU A 121 -7.58 -19.15 -27.23
CA LEU A 121 -6.72 -20.29 -27.60
C LEU A 121 -7.35 -21.17 -28.68
N LYS A 122 -8.66 -21.44 -28.58
CA LYS A 122 -9.44 -22.17 -29.61
C LYS A 122 -9.44 -21.44 -30.95
N ARG A 123 -9.61 -20.11 -30.98
CA ARG A 123 -9.56 -19.30 -32.21
C ARG A 123 -8.15 -19.24 -32.81
N LEU A 124 -7.14 -19.02 -31.97
CA LEU A 124 -5.72 -19.02 -32.34
C LEU A 124 -5.21 -20.41 -32.76
N GLN A 125 -5.93 -21.48 -32.46
CA GLN A 125 -5.49 -22.88 -32.63
C GLN A 125 -4.16 -23.15 -31.93
N LEU A 126 -4.03 -22.68 -30.69
CA LEU A 126 -2.83 -22.84 -29.86
C LEU A 126 -3.17 -23.53 -28.53
N GLY A 127 -2.21 -24.27 -27.97
CA GLY A 127 -2.30 -24.78 -26.59
C GLY A 127 -2.02 -23.70 -25.54
N TYR A 128 -1.23 -22.69 -25.89
CA TYR A 128 -0.83 -21.58 -25.02
C TYR A 128 -0.51 -20.29 -25.80
N VAL A 129 -0.67 -19.14 -25.15
CA VAL A 129 -0.04 -17.87 -25.53
C VAL A 129 1.20 -17.62 -24.67
N ASP A 130 2.15 -16.83 -25.14
CA ASP A 130 3.33 -16.51 -24.35
C ASP A 130 3.01 -15.42 -23.31
N VAL A 131 2.14 -14.46 -23.66
CA VAL A 131 1.66 -13.43 -22.73
C VAL A 131 0.14 -13.24 -22.86
N VAL A 132 -0.59 -13.31 -21.75
CA VAL A 132 -2.00 -12.87 -21.67
C VAL A 132 -2.10 -11.50 -20.99
N PHE A 133 -2.90 -10.59 -21.54
CA PHE A 133 -3.06 -9.24 -21.01
C PHE A 133 -4.46 -8.97 -20.46
N CYS A 134 -4.54 -8.24 -19.33
CA CYS A 134 -5.72 -7.42 -19.01
C CYS A 134 -5.81 -6.27 -20.01
N HIS A 135 -6.76 -6.28 -20.95
CA HIS A 135 -6.78 -5.30 -22.07
C HIS A 135 -7.08 -3.85 -21.63
N ARG A 136 -7.72 -3.68 -20.47
CA ARG A 136 -8.02 -2.42 -19.77
C ARG A 136 -8.13 -2.70 -18.27
N PRO A 137 -8.12 -1.68 -17.38
CA PRO A 137 -8.65 -1.81 -16.03
C PRO A 137 -10.14 -2.15 -16.06
N ASP A 138 -10.62 -2.81 -15.01
CA ASP A 138 -12.04 -3.07 -14.75
C ASP A 138 -12.39 -2.59 -13.34
N ASP A 139 -13.04 -1.44 -13.25
CA ASP A 139 -13.41 -0.78 -11.99
C ASP A 139 -14.40 -1.63 -11.14
N PHE A 140 -14.97 -2.71 -11.69
CA PHE A 140 -15.97 -3.56 -11.04
C PHE A 140 -15.43 -4.91 -10.54
N THR A 141 -14.21 -5.30 -10.92
CA THR A 141 -13.58 -6.54 -10.45
C THR A 141 -12.40 -6.19 -9.53
N PRO A 142 -12.33 -6.70 -8.29
CA PRO A 142 -11.16 -6.53 -7.44
C PRO A 142 -9.88 -7.00 -8.12
N ILE A 143 -8.79 -6.23 -8.01
CA ILE A 143 -7.50 -6.58 -8.64
C ILE A 143 -7.00 -7.93 -8.11
N GLU A 144 -7.32 -8.31 -6.86
CA GLU A 144 -6.98 -9.64 -6.33
C GLU A 144 -7.65 -10.79 -7.09
N GLU A 145 -8.93 -10.67 -7.47
CA GLU A 145 -9.60 -11.69 -8.28
C GLU A 145 -8.92 -11.81 -9.65
N THR A 146 -8.56 -10.67 -10.24
CA THR A 146 -7.83 -10.58 -11.52
C THR A 146 -6.47 -11.28 -11.43
N VAL A 147 -5.65 -10.97 -10.40
CA VAL A 147 -4.33 -11.59 -10.18
C VAL A 147 -4.45 -13.09 -9.96
N ARG A 148 -5.40 -13.54 -9.12
CA ARG A 148 -5.66 -14.97 -8.89
C ARG A 148 -6.16 -15.71 -10.14
N ALA A 149 -6.88 -15.02 -11.03
CA ALA A 149 -7.31 -15.58 -12.31
C ALA A 149 -6.14 -15.67 -13.30
N MET A 150 -5.29 -14.65 -13.37
CA MET A 150 -4.10 -14.64 -14.23
C MET A 150 -3.06 -15.68 -13.80
N ASN A 151 -2.81 -15.81 -12.48
CA ASN A 151 -1.97 -16.89 -11.96
C ASN A 151 -2.53 -18.27 -12.33
N HIS A 152 -3.84 -18.47 -12.16
CA HIS A 152 -4.49 -19.74 -12.50
C HIS A 152 -4.33 -20.14 -13.97
N VAL A 153 -4.49 -19.20 -14.92
CA VAL A 153 -4.30 -19.56 -16.34
C VAL A 153 -2.84 -19.88 -16.69
N ILE A 154 -1.86 -19.36 -15.94
CA ILE A 154 -0.46 -19.75 -16.07
C ILE A 154 -0.22 -21.16 -15.48
N GLU A 155 -0.74 -21.45 -14.29
CA GLU A 155 -0.69 -22.80 -13.69
C GLU A 155 -1.36 -23.88 -14.57
N ARG A 156 -2.39 -23.50 -15.32
CA ARG A 156 -3.06 -24.37 -16.32
C ARG A 156 -2.24 -24.59 -17.59
N GLY A 157 -1.11 -23.89 -17.76
CA GLY A 157 -0.27 -23.93 -18.95
C GLY A 157 -0.89 -23.22 -20.17
N TRP A 158 -1.86 -22.33 -19.96
CA TRP A 158 -2.55 -21.60 -21.04
C TRP A 158 -1.85 -20.28 -21.40
N ALA A 159 -1.05 -19.75 -20.48
CA ALA A 159 -0.12 -18.66 -20.70
C ALA A 159 1.23 -18.95 -20.01
N PHE A 160 2.35 -18.41 -20.51
CA PHE A 160 3.62 -18.43 -19.76
C PHE A 160 3.77 -17.21 -18.83
N TYR A 161 3.32 -16.05 -19.28
CA TYR A 161 3.36 -14.80 -18.53
C TYR A 161 2.04 -14.05 -18.65
N TRP A 162 1.85 -13.05 -17.80
CA TRP A 162 0.75 -12.10 -17.94
C TRP A 162 1.20 -10.65 -17.79
N GLY A 163 0.33 -9.72 -18.17
CA GLY A 163 0.57 -8.30 -18.08
C GLY A 163 -0.69 -7.46 -18.13
N THR A 164 -0.50 -6.14 -18.08
CA THR A 164 -1.57 -5.14 -18.06
C THR A 164 -1.57 -4.33 -19.35
N SER A 165 -2.69 -3.69 -19.66
CA SER A 165 -2.77 -2.77 -20.80
C SER A 165 -3.61 -1.56 -20.44
N GLN A 166 -2.99 -0.39 -20.58
CA GLN A 166 -3.59 0.91 -20.30
C GLN A 166 -3.96 1.13 -18.82
N TRP A 167 -3.39 0.35 -17.90
CA TRP A 167 -3.58 0.51 -16.46
C TRP A 167 -2.92 1.80 -15.93
N MET A 168 -3.37 2.27 -14.77
CA MET A 168 -2.69 3.34 -14.03
C MET A 168 -1.51 2.75 -13.25
N PRO A 169 -0.49 3.57 -12.89
CA PRO A 169 0.66 3.05 -12.14
C PRO A 169 0.29 2.37 -10.82
N ALA A 170 -0.65 2.96 -10.08
CA ALA A 170 -1.17 2.42 -8.82
C ALA A 170 -1.82 1.04 -9.02
N ASP A 171 -2.69 0.86 -10.01
CA ASP A 171 -3.33 -0.43 -10.30
C ASP A 171 -2.29 -1.55 -10.58
N ILE A 172 -1.17 -1.21 -11.25
CA ILE A 172 -0.08 -2.15 -11.55
C ILE A 172 0.76 -2.44 -10.29
N GLU A 173 0.98 -1.43 -9.45
CA GLU A 173 1.65 -1.57 -8.16
C GLU A 173 0.85 -2.47 -7.22
N GLU A 174 -0.47 -2.24 -7.10
CA GLU A 174 -1.41 -3.07 -6.35
C GLU A 174 -1.40 -4.52 -6.87
N ALA A 175 -1.43 -4.71 -8.20
CA ALA A 175 -1.33 -6.05 -8.79
C ALA A 175 -0.01 -6.76 -8.47
N CYS A 176 1.12 -6.03 -8.39
CA CYS A 176 2.40 -6.57 -7.95
C CYS A 176 2.41 -6.90 -6.45
N GLN A 177 1.94 -6.00 -5.60
CA GLN A 177 1.85 -6.19 -4.14
C GLN A 177 0.95 -7.38 -3.79
N ILE A 178 -0.22 -7.51 -4.43
CA ILE A 178 -1.13 -8.65 -4.31
C ILE A 178 -0.43 -9.95 -4.73
N ALA A 179 0.29 -9.93 -5.85
CA ALA A 179 1.00 -11.12 -6.31
C ALA A 179 2.06 -11.56 -5.29
N ASP A 180 2.83 -10.63 -4.74
CA ASP A 180 3.85 -10.89 -3.73
C ASP A 180 3.26 -11.44 -2.43
N ARG A 181 2.28 -10.73 -1.87
CA ARG A 181 1.54 -11.09 -0.65
C ARG A 181 0.93 -12.49 -0.69
N LEU A 182 0.60 -12.98 -1.88
CA LEU A 182 -0.07 -14.26 -2.10
C LEU A 182 0.82 -15.34 -2.73
N GLY A 183 2.10 -15.06 -2.98
CA GLY A 183 3.02 -16.00 -3.64
C GLY A 183 2.65 -16.32 -5.10
N LEU A 184 1.93 -15.41 -5.77
CA LEU A 184 1.46 -15.53 -7.14
C LEU A 184 2.42 -14.83 -8.13
N ILE A 185 2.23 -15.10 -9.42
CA ILE A 185 3.06 -14.51 -10.47
C ILE A 185 2.68 -13.03 -10.68
N ARG A 186 3.64 -12.11 -10.55
CA ARG A 186 3.50 -10.67 -10.88
C ARG A 186 3.22 -10.44 -12.38
N PRO A 187 2.55 -9.34 -12.78
CA PRO A 187 2.53 -8.90 -14.18
C PRO A 187 3.95 -8.49 -14.61
N VAL A 188 4.45 -9.03 -15.73
CA VAL A 188 5.83 -8.76 -16.19
C VAL A 188 5.94 -7.59 -17.17
N VAL A 189 4.78 -7.14 -17.69
CA VAL A 189 4.71 -6.15 -18.78
C VAL A 189 3.43 -5.31 -18.71
N GLU A 190 3.56 -4.03 -19.06
CA GLU A 190 2.43 -3.15 -19.37
C GLU A 190 2.42 -2.81 -20.87
N GLN A 191 1.23 -2.66 -21.45
CA GLN A 191 1.01 -2.28 -22.85
C GLN A 191 0.41 -0.87 -22.95
N PRO A 192 1.23 0.20 -22.83
CA PRO A 192 0.77 1.57 -22.88
C PRO A 192 0.86 2.15 -24.29
N LYS A 193 0.05 3.16 -24.54
CA LYS A 193 0.26 4.07 -25.68
C LYS A 193 1.54 4.86 -25.46
N TYR A 194 2.47 4.84 -26.42
CA TYR A 194 3.70 5.63 -26.36
C TYR A 194 4.10 6.12 -27.76
N ASN A 195 4.36 7.41 -27.88
CA ASN A 195 4.89 8.07 -29.09
C ASN A 195 5.34 9.49 -28.73
N ILE A 196 5.89 10.24 -29.70
CA ILE A 196 6.40 11.61 -29.48
C ILE A 196 5.34 12.55 -28.86
N PHE A 197 4.04 12.34 -29.12
CA PHE A 197 2.94 13.13 -28.56
C PHE A 197 2.26 12.52 -27.32
N ASP A 198 2.68 11.33 -26.86
CA ASP A 198 2.03 10.59 -25.77
C ASP A 198 3.07 9.89 -24.91
N ARG A 199 3.43 10.54 -23.81
CA ARG A 199 4.67 10.32 -23.06
C ARG A 199 4.52 10.23 -21.54
N PRO A 200 3.69 11.07 -20.86
CA PRO A 200 3.75 11.21 -19.39
C PRO A 200 3.59 9.91 -18.59
N ARG A 201 2.74 8.99 -19.04
CA ARG A 201 2.55 7.69 -18.37
C ARG A 201 3.83 6.85 -18.38
N VAL A 202 4.56 6.82 -19.49
CA VAL A 202 5.80 6.04 -19.65
C VAL A 202 7.01 6.76 -19.07
N GLU A 203 7.11 8.09 -19.24
CA GLU A 203 8.30 8.85 -18.83
C GLU A 203 8.27 9.36 -17.39
N TYR A 204 7.10 9.39 -16.73
CA TYR A 204 6.97 9.73 -15.31
C TYR A 204 6.17 8.67 -14.53
N GLY A 205 4.97 8.32 -15.01
CA GLY A 205 4.04 7.48 -14.26
C GLY A 205 4.59 6.10 -13.88
N PHE A 206 5.42 5.50 -14.73
CA PHE A 206 5.98 4.16 -14.50
C PHE A 206 7.42 4.15 -13.94
N LEU A 207 7.99 5.30 -13.56
CA LEU A 207 9.38 5.38 -13.12
C LEU A 207 9.69 4.43 -11.96
N ASP A 208 8.82 4.35 -10.96
CA ASP A 208 9.04 3.49 -9.80
C ASP A 208 8.71 2.02 -10.10
N LEU A 209 7.78 1.73 -11.00
CA LEU A 209 7.55 0.37 -11.51
C LEU A 209 8.77 -0.19 -12.28
N PHE A 210 9.51 0.66 -13.00
CA PHE A 210 10.78 0.28 -13.61
C PHE A 210 11.90 0.06 -12.58
N LYS A 211 11.90 0.82 -11.47
CA LYS A 211 12.90 0.66 -10.40
C LYS A 211 12.63 -0.58 -9.56
N ARG A 212 11.43 -0.71 -8.98
CA ARG A 212 11.00 -1.80 -8.07
C ARG A 212 10.88 -3.13 -8.82
N TYR A 213 9.97 -3.19 -9.80
CA TYR A 213 9.55 -4.45 -10.43
C TYR A 213 10.28 -4.78 -11.75
N LYS A 214 11.11 -3.85 -12.26
CA LYS A 214 11.72 -3.91 -13.61
C LYS A 214 10.68 -4.17 -14.71
N LEU A 215 9.53 -3.50 -14.61
CA LEU A 215 8.39 -3.67 -15.52
C LEU A 215 8.79 -3.47 -16.99
N GLY A 216 8.47 -4.43 -17.85
CA GLY A 216 8.68 -4.30 -19.30
C GLY A 216 7.56 -3.52 -19.98
N LEU A 217 7.83 -2.93 -21.15
CA LEU A 217 6.78 -2.33 -21.98
C LEU A 217 6.69 -2.96 -23.37
N THR A 218 5.47 -3.37 -23.75
CA THR A 218 5.07 -3.59 -25.15
C THR A 218 4.33 -2.35 -25.63
N THR A 219 5.03 -1.32 -26.07
CA THR A 219 4.40 -0.03 -26.38
C THR A 219 3.59 -0.05 -27.67
N TYR A 220 2.47 0.69 -27.76
CA TYR A 220 1.62 0.72 -28.95
C TYR A 220 1.31 2.13 -29.48
N SER A 221 0.85 2.19 -30.74
CA SER A 221 0.61 3.42 -31.52
C SER A 221 1.83 4.36 -31.68
N PRO A 222 3.04 3.86 -32.02
CA PRO A 222 4.26 4.68 -32.14
C PRO A 222 4.13 5.80 -33.18
N LEU A 223 3.24 5.64 -34.18
CA LEU A 223 2.98 6.63 -35.22
C LEU A 223 1.83 7.60 -34.92
N ALA A 224 1.28 7.61 -33.69
CA ALA A 224 0.11 8.41 -33.30
C ALA A 224 -1.05 8.26 -34.31
N TYR A 225 -1.53 7.02 -34.48
CA TYR A 225 -2.51 6.60 -35.51
C TYR A 225 -2.11 6.87 -36.98
N GLY A 226 -0.91 7.40 -37.22
CA GLY A 226 -0.36 7.74 -38.52
C GLY A 226 -0.06 9.23 -38.70
N VAL A 227 -0.28 10.10 -37.70
CA VAL A 227 0.12 11.51 -37.77
C VAL A 227 1.64 11.62 -38.01
N LEU A 228 2.41 10.84 -37.25
CA LEU A 228 3.86 10.74 -37.35
C LEU A 228 4.34 9.89 -38.56
N SER A 229 3.56 9.84 -39.65
CA SER A 229 4.01 9.31 -40.95
C SER A 229 4.06 10.39 -42.04
N GLY A 230 3.87 11.67 -41.69
CA GLY A 230 3.94 12.80 -42.63
C GLY A 230 2.78 12.90 -43.63
N LYS A 231 2.02 11.83 -43.87
CA LYS A 231 0.94 11.76 -44.88
C LYS A 231 -0.21 12.76 -44.70
N TYR A 232 -0.34 13.38 -43.53
CA TYR A 232 -1.38 14.36 -43.23
C TYR A 232 -0.92 15.83 -43.39
N THR A 233 0.35 16.07 -43.72
CA THR A 233 0.96 17.42 -43.80
C THR A 233 0.44 18.27 -44.96
N LYS A 234 -0.06 17.65 -46.04
CA LYS A 234 -0.58 18.35 -47.23
C LYS A 234 -2.12 18.35 -47.30
N SER A 235 -2.75 17.24 -46.92
CA SER A 235 -4.20 17.04 -46.88
C SER A 235 -4.53 15.83 -46.00
N THR A 236 -5.81 15.55 -45.75
CA THR A 236 -6.24 14.26 -45.19
C THR A 236 -6.50 13.29 -46.35
N PRO A 237 -5.73 12.21 -46.55
CA PRO A 237 -5.94 11.31 -47.68
C PRO A 237 -7.23 10.48 -47.51
N ASP A 238 -7.92 10.21 -48.61
CA ASP A 238 -9.11 9.35 -48.62
C ASP A 238 -8.80 7.93 -48.10
N GLY A 239 -9.75 7.33 -47.37
CA GLY A 239 -9.59 6.00 -46.75
C GLY A 239 -8.57 5.93 -45.60
N SER A 240 -7.95 7.05 -45.22
CA SER A 240 -7.08 7.13 -44.05
C SER A 240 -7.88 7.18 -42.74
N ARG A 241 -7.24 6.88 -41.59
CA ARG A 241 -7.94 6.77 -40.30
C ARG A 241 -8.72 8.05 -39.92
N PHE A 242 -8.19 9.23 -40.25
CA PHE A 242 -8.82 10.52 -39.92
C PHE A 242 -9.98 10.92 -40.84
N THR A 243 -10.34 10.10 -41.84
CA THR A 243 -11.65 10.23 -42.51
C THR A 243 -12.78 9.56 -41.72
N MET A 244 -12.48 8.80 -40.66
CA MET A 244 -13.47 8.13 -39.81
C MET A 244 -13.72 8.95 -38.53
N GLU A 245 -14.99 9.15 -38.16
CA GLU A 245 -15.41 9.98 -37.02
C GLU A 245 -14.74 9.58 -35.68
N LEU A 246 -14.56 8.27 -35.46
CA LEU A 246 -13.92 7.71 -34.26
C LEU A 246 -12.53 8.32 -33.99
N TYR A 247 -11.69 8.49 -35.01
CA TYR A 247 -10.34 9.01 -34.82
C TYR A 247 -10.33 10.53 -34.59
N ASN A 248 -11.30 11.26 -35.15
CA ASN A 248 -11.48 12.69 -34.85
C ASN A 248 -11.90 12.92 -33.39
N LYS A 249 -12.69 12.00 -32.80
CA LYS A 249 -13.03 12.03 -31.36
C LYS A 249 -11.85 11.63 -30.45
N MET A 250 -11.03 10.66 -30.88
CA MET A 250 -9.88 10.19 -30.08
C MET A 250 -8.68 11.14 -30.08
N VAL A 251 -8.56 12.03 -31.07
CA VAL A 251 -7.44 12.98 -31.22
C VAL A 251 -7.99 14.36 -31.60
N PRO A 252 -8.63 15.09 -30.66
CA PRO A 252 -9.24 16.38 -30.93
C PRO A 252 -8.22 17.46 -31.34
N ASP A 253 -6.97 17.29 -30.93
CA ASP A 253 -5.80 18.12 -31.24
C ASP A 253 -5.09 17.71 -32.56
N PHE A 254 -5.71 16.88 -33.41
CA PHE A 254 -5.13 16.35 -34.65
C PHE A 254 -4.43 17.41 -35.52
N ARG A 255 -5.03 18.59 -35.69
CA ARG A 255 -4.45 19.66 -36.53
C ARG A 255 -3.16 20.25 -35.96
N ASP A 256 -3.07 20.43 -34.64
CA ASP A 256 -1.83 20.87 -33.96
C ASP A 256 -0.72 19.81 -34.12
N ARG A 257 -1.06 18.53 -33.90
CA ARG A 257 -0.12 17.42 -34.10
C ARG A 257 0.40 17.33 -35.55
N VAL A 258 -0.42 17.69 -36.54
CA VAL A 258 0.01 17.77 -37.96
C VAL A 258 1.01 18.91 -38.18
N VAL A 259 0.82 20.08 -37.58
CA VAL A 259 1.80 21.19 -37.65
C VAL A 259 3.12 20.75 -37.02
N LYS A 260 3.09 20.17 -35.82
CA LYS A 260 4.28 19.64 -35.14
C LYS A 260 4.96 18.52 -35.95
N ALA A 261 4.21 17.70 -36.68
CA ALA A 261 4.77 16.70 -37.58
C ALA A 261 5.54 17.31 -38.79
N VAL A 262 5.21 18.53 -39.24
CA VAL A 262 6.01 19.24 -40.26
C VAL A 262 7.38 19.63 -39.72
N GLU A 263 7.46 20.10 -38.47
CA GLU A 263 8.73 20.44 -37.84
C GLU A 263 9.59 19.19 -37.57
N LEU A 264 8.96 18.09 -37.12
CA LEU A 264 9.65 16.80 -36.96
C LEU A 264 10.16 16.22 -38.29
N GLN A 265 9.48 16.46 -39.41
CA GLN A 265 9.92 15.97 -40.73
C GLN A 265 11.30 16.52 -41.10
N LYS A 266 11.60 17.79 -40.77
CA LYS A 266 12.91 18.42 -41.02
C LYS A 266 14.05 17.64 -40.33
N ILE A 267 13.81 17.21 -39.08
CA ILE A 267 14.77 16.42 -38.31
C ILE A 267 14.95 15.02 -38.94
N ALA A 268 13.86 14.38 -39.39
CA ALA A 268 13.93 13.09 -40.06
C ALA A 268 14.72 13.15 -41.39
N ASP A 269 14.50 14.21 -42.17
CA ASP A 269 15.22 14.46 -43.44
C ASP A 269 16.74 14.60 -43.21
N GLU A 270 17.16 15.35 -42.19
CA GLU A 270 18.57 15.47 -41.78
C GLU A 270 19.19 14.14 -41.34
N LEU A 271 18.43 13.29 -40.65
CA LEU A 271 18.86 11.96 -40.23
C LEU A 271 18.91 10.95 -41.39
N GLY A 272 18.36 11.30 -42.56
CA GLY A 272 18.27 10.45 -43.74
C GLY A 272 17.26 9.32 -43.58
N CYS A 273 16.12 9.57 -42.94
CA CYS A 273 15.04 8.60 -42.73
C CYS A 273 13.65 9.23 -42.92
N SER A 274 12.61 8.40 -43.03
CA SER A 274 11.24 8.92 -42.99
C SER A 274 10.84 9.34 -41.58
N LEU A 275 9.85 10.24 -41.45
CA LEU A 275 9.29 10.61 -40.14
C LEU A 275 8.72 9.38 -39.40
N ALA A 276 8.20 8.38 -40.12
CA ALA A 276 7.75 7.13 -39.52
C ALA A 276 8.92 6.35 -38.90
N GLN A 277 10.02 6.20 -39.66
CA GLN A 277 11.25 5.56 -39.18
C GLN A 277 11.85 6.28 -37.98
N MET A 278 11.96 7.62 -38.02
CA MET A 278 12.45 8.40 -36.87
C MET A 278 11.57 8.21 -35.64
N SER A 279 10.25 8.22 -35.80
CA SER A 279 9.30 8.13 -34.68
C SER A 279 9.29 6.75 -34.03
N ILE A 280 9.40 5.68 -34.83
CA ILE A 280 9.55 4.30 -34.31
C ILE A 280 10.92 4.14 -33.64
N ALA A 281 12.01 4.59 -34.29
CA ALA A 281 13.36 4.54 -33.73
C ALA A 281 13.44 5.30 -32.40
N TRP A 282 12.75 6.44 -32.28
CA TRP A 282 12.64 7.21 -31.04
C TRP A 282 11.95 6.41 -29.93
N CYS A 283 10.85 5.71 -30.21
CA CYS A 283 10.20 4.83 -29.24
C CYS A 283 11.14 3.69 -28.80
N VAL A 284 11.83 3.04 -29.76
CA VAL A 284 12.77 1.93 -29.52
C VAL A 284 14.01 2.40 -28.72
N SER A 285 14.38 3.68 -28.82
CA SER A 285 15.48 4.29 -28.07
C SER A 285 15.19 4.50 -26.57
N ASN A 286 13.96 4.24 -26.11
CA ASN A 286 13.66 4.14 -24.68
C ASN A 286 14.13 2.75 -24.18
N PRO A 287 14.97 2.66 -23.13
CA PRO A 287 15.47 1.37 -22.65
C PRO A 287 14.38 0.47 -22.06
N ASN A 288 13.31 1.06 -21.49
CA ASN A 288 12.20 0.33 -20.85
C ASN A 288 11.16 -0.16 -21.87
N ALA A 289 11.22 0.32 -23.12
CA ALA A 289 10.48 -0.25 -24.23
C ALA A 289 11.12 -1.57 -24.67
N SER A 290 10.71 -2.69 -24.07
CA SER A 290 11.09 -4.03 -24.50
C SER A 290 10.76 -4.25 -25.97
N THR A 291 9.57 -3.83 -26.40
CA THR A 291 9.20 -3.76 -27.83
C THR A 291 8.31 -2.56 -28.16
N VAL A 292 8.34 -2.16 -29.44
CA VAL A 292 7.47 -1.16 -30.05
C VAL A 292 6.59 -1.84 -31.10
N MET A 293 5.28 -1.84 -30.86
CA MET A 293 4.30 -2.53 -31.70
C MET A 293 3.90 -1.70 -32.93
N LEU A 294 4.17 -2.27 -34.11
CA LEU A 294 3.74 -1.73 -35.39
C LEU A 294 2.30 -2.15 -35.73
N GLY A 295 1.64 -1.30 -36.52
CA GLY A 295 0.49 -1.68 -37.33
C GLY A 295 0.71 -1.18 -38.76
N ALA A 296 0.68 -2.07 -39.73
CA ALA A 296 0.85 -1.77 -41.16
C ALA A 296 -0.40 -2.20 -41.93
N ARG A 297 -0.83 -1.39 -42.92
CA ARG A 297 -1.95 -1.71 -43.82
C ARG A 297 -1.50 -2.26 -45.19
N THR A 298 -0.21 -2.20 -45.48
CA THR A 298 0.41 -2.66 -46.73
C THR A 298 1.82 -3.20 -46.44
N MET A 299 2.34 -4.07 -47.31
CA MET A 299 3.71 -4.59 -47.17
C MET A 299 4.74 -3.46 -47.17
N ASN A 300 4.63 -2.49 -48.08
CA ASN A 300 5.55 -1.33 -48.12
C ASN A 300 5.61 -0.55 -46.79
N GLN A 301 4.50 -0.45 -46.05
CA GLN A 301 4.50 0.18 -44.71
C GLN A 301 5.20 -0.70 -43.67
N LEU A 302 5.07 -2.02 -43.77
CA LEU A 302 5.80 -2.96 -42.90
C LEU A 302 7.30 -2.87 -43.19
N ASP A 303 7.72 -3.00 -44.45
CA ASP A 303 9.10 -2.89 -44.91
C ASP A 303 9.76 -1.58 -44.45
N GLU A 304 9.09 -0.44 -44.66
CA GLU A 304 9.54 0.90 -44.25
C GLU A 304 9.74 0.98 -42.73
N ASN A 305 8.74 0.56 -41.97
CA ASN A 305 8.73 0.64 -40.51
C ASN A 305 9.75 -0.31 -39.87
N LEU A 306 9.98 -1.49 -40.45
CA LEU A 306 11.01 -2.43 -39.99
C LEU A 306 12.43 -1.84 -40.14
N GLN A 307 12.68 -1.00 -41.15
CA GLN A 307 13.98 -0.33 -41.28
C GLN A 307 14.23 0.72 -40.19
N ALA A 308 13.25 1.09 -39.37
CA ALA A 308 13.45 2.01 -38.23
C ALA A 308 14.57 1.53 -37.27
N ILE A 309 14.78 0.22 -37.17
CA ILE A 309 15.85 -0.37 -36.35
C ILE A 309 17.25 0.16 -36.72
N ARG A 310 17.48 0.56 -37.98
CA ARG A 310 18.75 1.13 -38.49
C ARG A 310 19.04 2.54 -37.98
N PHE A 311 18.04 3.22 -37.43
CA PHE A 311 18.12 4.63 -37.03
C PHE A 311 18.09 4.83 -35.51
N VAL A 312 17.95 3.77 -34.72
CA VAL A 312 17.89 3.82 -33.24
C VAL A 312 19.14 4.48 -32.65
N ASP A 313 20.32 4.09 -33.12
CA ASP A 313 21.59 4.64 -32.63
C ASP A 313 21.82 6.11 -33.04
N LYS A 314 21.05 6.61 -34.02
CA LYS A 314 21.03 8.05 -34.37
C LYS A 314 20.11 8.88 -33.48
N ILE A 315 19.26 8.27 -32.64
CA ILE A 315 18.41 9.00 -31.68
C ILE A 315 19.23 9.35 -30.42
N THR A 316 20.24 10.20 -30.62
CA THR A 316 21.11 10.72 -29.56
C THR A 316 20.34 11.64 -28.60
N PRO A 317 20.89 11.95 -27.40
CA PRO A 317 20.28 12.94 -26.50
C PRO A 317 20.03 14.30 -27.16
N GLU A 318 20.92 14.74 -28.06
CA GLU A 318 20.75 15.97 -28.85
C GLU A 318 19.53 15.88 -29.78
N ILE A 319 19.38 14.78 -30.53
CA ILE A 319 18.21 14.55 -31.38
C ILE A 319 16.92 14.47 -30.54
N LYS A 320 16.95 13.84 -29.36
CA LYS A 320 15.81 13.84 -28.42
C LYS A 320 15.46 15.27 -27.96
N ALA A 321 16.46 16.11 -27.64
CA ALA A 321 16.22 17.50 -27.28
C ALA A 321 15.62 18.33 -28.44
N ARG A 322 16.10 18.13 -29.67
CA ARG A 322 15.52 18.75 -30.88
C ARG A 322 14.08 18.30 -31.14
N ILE A 323 13.77 17.01 -30.95
CA ILE A 323 12.40 16.46 -31.03
C ILE A 323 11.51 17.07 -29.95
N ASN A 324 11.99 17.23 -28.71
CA ASN A 324 11.25 17.89 -27.63
C ASN A 324 10.90 19.34 -28.01
N ALA A 325 11.87 20.11 -28.51
CA ALA A 325 11.66 21.49 -28.93
C ALA A 325 10.66 21.61 -30.10
N ALA A 326 10.74 20.72 -31.10
CA ALA A 326 9.86 20.73 -32.26
C ALA A 326 8.37 20.47 -31.94
N VAL A 327 8.06 19.92 -30.77
CA VAL A 327 6.67 19.66 -30.32
C VAL A 327 6.23 20.50 -29.11
N ASP A 328 7.07 21.43 -28.66
CA ASP A 328 6.98 22.16 -27.38
C ASP A 328 6.76 21.23 -26.17
N TYR A 329 7.51 20.13 -26.11
CA TYR A 329 7.44 19.21 -24.98
C TYR A 329 8.11 19.80 -23.74
N LYS A 330 7.29 20.28 -22.80
CA LYS A 330 7.70 20.71 -21.47
C LYS A 330 7.43 19.61 -20.45
N ILE A 331 8.38 19.38 -19.55
CA ILE A 331 8.18 18.50 -18.39
C ILE A 331 7.14 19.18 -17.48
N GLN A 332 5.93 18.63 -17.44
CA GLN A 332 4.94 19.01 -16.44
C GLN A 332 5.23 18.23 -15.16
N ILE A 333 6.10 18.79 -14.31
CA ILE A 333 6.10 18.44 -12.89
C ILE A 333 4.74 18.92 -12.35
N PRO A 334 3.93 18.07 -11.70
CA PRO A 334 2.71 18.54 -11.06
C PRO A 334 3.06 19.58 -9.99
N GLU A 335 2.59 20.81 -10.18
CA GLU A 335 2.63 21.81 -9.10
C GLU A 335 1.79 21.28 -7.92
N LYS A 336 2.19 21.62 -6.69
CA LYS A 336 1.62 21.05 -5.45
C LYS A 336 0.12 21.35 -5.27
N GLU A 337 -0.46 22.23 -6.09
CA GLU A 337 -1.86 22.66 -6.07
C GLU A 337 -2.61 22.29 -7.37
N ALA A 338 -3.16 21.07 -7.46
CA ALA A 338 -4.22 20.75 -8.44
C ALA A 338 -4.95 19.41 -8.22
N LEU A 339 -4.42 18.50 -7.39
CA LEU A 339 -5.03 17.16 -7.19
C LEU A 339 -6.24 17.17 -6.24
N ALA A 340 -6.30 18.12 -5.29
CA ALA A 340 -7.38 18.24 -4.31
C ALA A 340 -8.77 18.51 -4.93
N SER A 341 -8.86 19.13 -6.12
CA SER A 341 -10.14 19.59 -6.69
C SER A 341 -10.76 18.68 -7.76
N LYS A 342 -10.10 17.60 -8.18
CA LYS A 342 -10.61 16.68 -9.22
C LYS A 342 -10.79 15.22 -8.80
N ALA A 343 -10.14 14.77 -7.73
CA ALA A 343 -10.36 13.42 -7.19
C ALA A 343 -11.72 13.31 -6.46
N CYS A 344 -12.14 14.37 -5.75
CA CYS A 344 -13.34 14.37 -4.92
C CYS A 344 -14.68 14.28 -5.71
N SER A 345 -14.68 14.56 -7.01
CA SER A 345 -15.89 14.60 -7.84
C SER A 345 -16.35 13.25 -8.42
N LYS A 346 -15.62 12.14 -8.21
CA LYS A 346 -15.93 10.85 -8.86
C LYS A 346 -16.25 9.67 -7.94
N ARG A 347 -16.07 9.77 -6.62
CA ARG A 347 -16.51 8.73 -5.67
C ARG A 347 -17.90 8.98 -5.07
N THR A 348 -18.52 10.13 -5.33
CA THR A 348 -19.84 10.55 -4.82
C THR A 348 -21.05 9.93 -5.57
N HIS A 349 -20.90 8.75 -6.16
CA HIS A 349 -21.98 8.04 -6.89
C HIS A 349 -22.21 6.60 -6.40
N PHE A 350 -21.68 6.24 -5.23
CA PHE A 350 -21.87 4.91 -4.63
C PHE A 350 -22.77 4.90 -3.38
N SER A 351 -23.80 5.74 -3.36
CA SER A 351 -24.84 5.70 -2.34
C SER A 351 -26.20 6.16 -2.88
N PHE A 352 -26.70 5.53 -3.95
CA PHE A 352 -28.11 5.65 -4.39
C PHE A 352 -28.57 4.56 -5.41
N VAL A 353 -28.25 3.28 -5.20
CA VAL A 353 -28.87 2.17 -5.98
C VAL A 353 -29.26 0.96 -5.10
N VAL A 354 -30.09 1.19 -4.08
CA VAL A 354 -30.99 0.14 -3.53
C VAL A 354 -32.41 0.72 -3.42
N SER A 355 -32.98 1.08 -4.57
CA SER A 355 -34.41 1.28 -4.82
C SER A 355 -34.62 1.79 -6.25
N TYR A 356 -34.85 0.89 -7.22
CA TYR A 356 -35.72 1.12 -8.40
C TYR A 356 -35.82 -0.14 -9.28
N VAL A 357 -36.44 -1.19 -8.74
CA VAL A 357 -37.11 -2.19 -9.59
C VAL A 357 -38.60 -1.84 -9.57
N ILE A 358 -39.07 -1.14 -10.60
CA ILE A 358 -40.45 -1.15 -11.15
C ILE A 358 -40.56 -0.05 -12.24
N LEU A 359 -41.27 -0.39 -13.33
CA LEU A 359 -41.71 0.47 -14.45
C LEU A 359 -40.64 1.17 -15.32
N ARG A 360 -40.36 0.57 -16.49
CA ARG A 360 -40.13 1.31 -17.75
C ARG A 360 -41.43 1.39 -18.55
N THR A 361 -42.07 2.57 -18.65
CA THR A 361 -42.86 2.93 -19.84
C THR A 361 -43.05 4.45 -20.00
N VAL A 362 -43.10 4.92 -21.25
CA VAL A 362 -43.64 6.22 -21.74
C VAL A 362 -42.80 7.52 -21.54
N VAL A 363 -42.01 7.83 -22.58
CA VAL A 363 -42.05 9.05 -23.43
C VAL A 363 -42.11 10.47 -22.80
N ALA A 364 -41.00 11.20 -23.05
CA ALA A 364 -40.85 12.62 -23.44
C ALA A 364 -41.13 13.83 -22.49
N ALA A 365 -40.16 14.75 -22.58
CA ALA A 365 -40.27 16.23 -22.55
C ALA A 365 -40.76 16.95 -21.28
N GLY A 366 -40.03 18.00 -20.89
CA GLY A 366 -40.53 19.01 -19.95
C GLY A 366 -39.45 19.65 -19.07
N SER A 367 -39.04 20.86 -19.43
CA SER A 367 -38.31 21.80 -18.56
C SER A 367 -39.14 22.24 -17.34
N GLY A 368 -38.52 22.48 -16.18
CA GLY A 368 -39.16 23.25 -15.10
C GLY A 368 -38.45 23.20 -13.75
N THR A 369 -37.82 24.30 -13.35
CA THR A 369 -37.30 24.57 -11.99
C THR A 369 -38.42 25.01 -11.06
N ILE A 370 -38.41 24.60 -9.78
CA ILE A 370 -39.25 25.05 -8.62
C ILE A 370 -38.74 24.27 -7.38
N CYS A 371 -38.77 24.72 -6.11
CA CYS A 371 -38.71 26.02 -5.41
C CYS A 371 -38.34 25.71 -3.92
N ASP A 372 -38.25 26.75 -3.07
CA ASP A 372 -37.87 26.69 -1.65
C ASP A 372 -38.74 25.78 -0.74
N MET A 373 -38.18 25.45 0.44
CA MET A 373 -38.85 24.76 1.55
C MET A 373 -39.77 25.70 2.35
N ASP A 374 -40.75 25.12 3.07
CA ASP A 374 -40.78 25.19 4.56
C ASP A 374 -41.82 24.21 5.18
N PRO A 375 -41.77 23.91 6.50
CA PRO A 375 -42.12 22.57 7.02
C PRO A 375 -43.30 22.49 8.02
N MET A 376 -43.59 21.24 8.47
CA MET A 376 -44.29 20.77 9.70
C MET A 376 -45.44 19.76 9.44
N PRO A 377 -45.89 18.95 10.43
CA PRO A 377 -45.20 18.36 11.59
C PRO A 377 -45.46 16.84 11.74
N ALA A 378 -44.91 16.19 12.78
CA ALA A 378 -45.04 14.75 13.04
C ALA A 378 -46.27 14.35 13.90
N VAL A 379 -46.87 13.18 13.63
CA VAL A 379 -47.78 12.43 14.53
C VAL A 379 -47.64 10.91 14.30
N THR A 380 -47.68 10.10 15.38
CA THR A 380 -47.72 8.61 15.41
C THR A 380 -49.11 8.04 15.04
N PRO A 381 -49.25 6.70 14.80
CA PRO A 381 -49.99 5.90 15.80
C PRO A 381 -49.70 4.37 15.92
N ALA A 382 -49.80 3.88 17.16
CA ALA A 382 -50.56 2.71 17.67
C ALA A 382 -50.49 1.27 17.09
N ALA A 383 -50.77 0.31 17.99
CA ALA A 383 -50.67 -1.16 17.84
C ALA A 383 -52.02 -1.88 17.59
N THR A 384 -52.01 -3.23 17.45
CA THR A 384 -53.18 -4.11 17.72
C THR A 384 -52.81 -5.58 17.98
N GLU A 385 -53.69 -6.29 18.72
CA GLU A 385 -53.61 -7.64 19.34
C GLU A 385 -54.12 -8.80 18.42
N ALA A 386 -54.00 -10.12 18.68
CA ALA A 386 -53.21 -11.05 19.54
C ALA A 386 -53.56 -12.51 19.05
N PRO A 387 -53.95 -13.58 19.80
CA PRO A 387 -53.64 -14.09 21.18
C PRO A 387 -53.34 -15.64 21.27
N VAL A 388 -53.17 -16.15 22.50
CA VAL A 388 -53.21 -17.57 23.02
C VAL A 388 -52.18 -18.64 22.52
N THR A 389 -51.71 -19.62 23.33
CA THR A 389 -52.20 -20.23 24.61
C THR A 389 -51.05 -20.76 25.51
N GLU A 390 -51.34 -21.04 26.78
CA GLU A 390 -50.42 -21.51 27.86
C GLU A 390 -50.14 -23.04 27.91
N ALA A 391 -49.09 -23.45 28.65
CA ALA A 391 -49.03 -24.68 29.45
C ALA A 391 -48.00 -24.55 30.61
N THR A 392 -48.17 -25.30 31.71
CA THR A 392 -47.60 -25.00 33.05
C THR A 392 -46.71 -26.09 33.68
N GLU A 393 -45.98 -25.66 34.74
CA GLU A 393 -45.55 -26.40 35.96
C GLU A 393 -44.32 -27.36 36.03
N ALA A 394 -43.31 -26.86 36.77
CA ALA A 394 -42.75 -27.43 38.02
C ALA A 394 -41.59 -28.49 38.01
N PRO A 395 -40.78 -28.57 39.11
CA PRO A 395 -39.38 -29.05 39.07
C PRO A 395 -39.06 -30.30 39.92
N VAL A 396 -37.84 -30.88 39.78
CA VAL A 396 -37.30 -31.93 40.69
C VAL A 396 -35.78 -31.75 40.95
N THR A 397 -35.33 -32.23 42.11
CA THR A 397 -34.06 -31.98 42.83
C THR A 397 -32.98 -33.07 42.76
N GLN A 398 -31.74 -32.65 43.08
CA GLN A 398 -30.60 -33.35 43.74
C GLN A 398 -30.53 -34.89 43.92
N ALA A 399 -29.32 -35.41 43.68
CA ALA A 399 -28.50 -36.26 44.57
C ALA A 399 -27.02 -36.18 44.07
N GLY A 400 -25.94 -36.44 44.82
CA GLY A 400 -25.74 -36.82 46.23
C GLY A 400 -24.33 -37.44 46.41
N ASP A 401 -23.77 -37.38 47.62
CA ASP A 401 -22.52 -38.03 48.12
C ASP A 401 -21.15 -37.48 47.62
N GLY A 402 -20.11 -37.23 48.45
CA GLY A 402 -20.02 -37.17 49.92
C GLY A 402 -18.62 -37.52 50.50
N VAL A 403 -18.30 -37.01 51.72
CA VAL A 403 -17.29 -37.55 52.72
C VAL A 403 -15.79 -37.30 52.38
N THR A 404 -14.85 -36.84 53.23
CA THR A 404 -14.69 -36.25 54.61
C THR A 404 -13.28 -35.57 54.65
N GLN A 405 -12.94 -34.44 55.31
CA GLN A 405 -13.06 -33.92 56.70
C GLN A 405 -11.70 -34.00 57.48
N ASP A 406 -11.50 -33.04 58.39
CA ASP A 406 -10.52 -32.95 59.52
C ASP A 406 -9.05 -32.48 59.25
N ASP A 407 -8.39 -31.66 60.09
CA ASP A 407 -8.83 -30.69 61.14
C ASP A 407 -7.63 -29.81 61.63
N VAL A 408 -7.85 -28.86 62.58
CA VAL A 408 -6.89 -28.11 63.44
C VAL A 408 -6.08 -26.94 62.80
N GLY A 409 -5.90 -25.75 63.40
CA GLY A 409 -6.41 -25.15 64.65
C GLY A 409 -5.41 -24.18 65.36
N GLY A 410 -5.91 -23.12 66.04
CA GLY A 410 -5.15 -22.16 66.89
C GLY A 410 -4.90 -20.77 66.25
N GLU A 411 -5.60 -19.69 66.64
CA GLU A 411 -5.45 -18.83 67.84
C GLU A 411 -4.08 -18.09 67.90
N ALA A 412 -3.93 -16.75 67.93
CA ALA A 412 -4.69 -15.57 68.42
C ALA A 412 -4.02 -14.94 69.67
N ASP A 413 -3.66 -13.65 69.57
CA ASP A 413 -3.63 -12.59 70.62
C ASP A 413 -2.83 -11.38 70.08
N VAL A 414 -3.05 -10.07 70.29
CA VAL A 414 -3.98 -9.17 71.02
C VAL A 414 -3.14 -8.04 71.66
N ALA A 415 -3.73 -6.84 71.77
CA ALA A 415 -3.27 -5.58 72.42
C ALA A 415 -2.73 -4.51 71.45
N ALA A 416 -3.41 -3.41 71.10
CA ALA A 416 -4.38 -2.50 71.76
C ALA A 416 -3.78 -1.36 72.61
N SER A 417 -4.16 -0.13 72.25
CA SER A 417 -4.57 1.04 73.08
C SER A 417 -3.90 2.39 72.72
N GLY A 418 -4.68 3.47 72.67
CA GLY A 418 -4.17 4.84 72.45
C GLY A 418 -5.16 5.90 71.90
N ASP A 419 -6.23 6.22 72.62
CA ASP A 419 -7.01 7.48 72.49
C ASP A 419 -6.10 8.72 72.66
N ALA A 420 -6.44 9.97 72.29
CA ALA A 420 -7.50 10.57 71.46
C ALA A 420 -7.18 12.09 71.32
N THR A 421 -7.65 12.77 70.28
CA THR A 421 -8.44 14.03 70.34
C THR A 421 -8.57 14.69 68.95
N GLN A 422 -9.73 15.30 68.70
CA GLN A 422 -9.96 16.15 67.53
C GLN A 422 -9.39 17.55 67.77
N ASP A 423 -8.82 18.17 66.73
CA ASP A 423 -9.00 19.60 66.53
C ASP A 423 -9.15 19.90 65.03
N THR A 424 -10.09 20.77 64.68
CA THR A 424 -10.44 21.08 63.29
C THR A 424 -9.78 22.38 62.85
N THR A 425 -8.88 22.33 61.88
CA THR A 425 -8.52 23.52 61.08
C THR A 425 -8.40 23.17 59.60
N GLN A 426 -9.07 23.98 58.79
CA GLN A 426 -9.15 23.85 57.33
C GLN A 426 -7.99 24.61 56.69
N ALA A 427 -7.10 23.93 55.98
CA ALA A 427 -6.04 24.56 55.19
C ALA A 427 -5.77 23.75 53.91
N SER A 428 -5.85 24.42 52.77
CA SER A 428 -5.47 23.91 51.46
C SER A 428 -3.94 23.77 51.32
N GLY A 429 -3.47 22.69 50.71
CA GLY A 429 -2.07 22.52 50.32
C GLY A 429 -1.87 21.29 49.44
N ASP A 430 -1.10 21.44 48.37
CA ASP A 430 -0.71 20.37 47.43
C ASP A 430 -0.01 19.20 48.14
N ALA A 431 -0.34 17.98 47.74
CA ALA A 431 0.38 16.77 48.12
C ALA A 431 0.14 15.59 47.17
N THR A 432 0.40 15.74 45.86
CA THR A 432 0.78 14.59 45.04
C THR A 432 2.22 14.22 45.40
N GLN A 433 2.39 13.23 46.28
CA GLN A 433 3.70 12.64 46.52
C GLN A 433 4.11 11.80 45.30
N ASP A 434 5.16 12.24 44.62
CA ASP A 434 5.77 11.53 43.51
C ASP A 434 6.43 10.24 44.03
N THR A 435 5.77 9.11 43.82
CA THR A 435 6.16 7.76 44.28
C THR A 435 6.92 6.98 43.20
N THR A 436 7.64 7.66 42.30
CA THR A 436 8.52 7.00 41.32
C THR A 436 9.59 6.16 42.01
N GLN A 437 9.42 4.83 41.98
CA GLN A 437 10.46 3.91 42.43
C GLN A 437 11.66 4.01 41.50
N THR A 438 12.84 4.32 42.06
CA THR A 438 14.08 4.43 41.29
C THR A 438 14.88 3.13 41.37
N ILE A 439 15.26 2.60 40.22
CA ILE A 439 16.07 1.38 40.11
C ILE A 439 17.53 1.75 40.39
N SER A 440 18.12 1.18 41.44
CA SER A 440 19.51 1.43 41.83
C SER A 440 20.50 0.78 40.86
N GLY A 441 21.59 1.47 40.53
CA GLY A 441 22.65 0.96 39.65
C GLY A 441 23.77 1.98 39.43
N GLY A 442 24.62 1.73 38.42
CA GLY A 442 25.68 2.67 38.01
C GLY A 442 25.14 3.93 37.31
N VAL A 443 26.02 4.80 36.82
CA VAL A 443 25.64 5.94 35.97
C VAL A 443 26.10 5.68 34.54
N GLN A 444 25.21 5.80 33.56
CA GLN A 444 25.60 5.81 32.15
C GLN A 444 26.37 7.12 31.86
N GLN A 445 27.67 7.00 31.57
CA GLN A 445 28.59 8.14 31.34
C GLN A 445 29.07 8.27 29.89
N SER A 446 28.73 7.31 29.01
CA SER A 446 29.03 7.36 27.57
C SER A 446 27.75 7.58 26.77
N ALA A 447 27.78 8.41 25.74
CA ALA A 447 26.70 8.51 24.77
C ALA A 447 26.73 7.37 23.72
N GLY A 448 27.85 6.65 23.63
CA GLY A 448 28.10 5.71 22.53
C GLY A 448 28.32 6.40 21.19
N THR A 449 28.44 5.59 20.14
CA THR A 449 28.52 6.05 18.76
C THR A 449 27.11 6.15 18.20
N VAL A 450 26.62 7.36 17.96
CA VAL A 450 25.37 7.59 17.23
C VAL A 450 25.60 7.23 15.75
N SER A 451 24.76 6.33 15.22
CA SER A 451 24.82 5.85 13.84
C SER A 451 23.71 6.43 12.95
N SER A 452 22.61 6.85 13.56
CA SER A 452 21.58 7.67 12.93
C SER A 452 20.80 8.47 13.97
N THR A 453 20.25 9.62 13.56
CA THR A 453 19.35 10.42 14.41
C THR A 453 18.29 11.17 13.59
N TYR A 454 17.14 11.44 14.22
CA TYR A 454 16.10 12.32 13.71
C TYR A 454 15.51 13.16 14.84
N SER A 455 15.26 14.44 14.58
CA SER A 455 14.69 15.39 15.55
C SER A 455 13.35 15.93 15.06
N TYR A 456 12.30 15.73 15.86
CA TYR A 456 11.03 16.44 15.73
C TYR A 456 11.08 17.64 16.68
N THR A 457 11.03 18.86 16.14
CA THR A 457 11.07 20.10 16.95
C THR A 457 10.11 21.16 16.40
N GLY A 458 9.60 22.03 17.28
CA GLY A 458 8.62 23.05 16.90
C GLY A 458 7.38 22.44 16.23
N SER A 459 6.92 23.03 15.12
CA SER A 459 5.74 22.56 14.36
C SER A 459 5.87 21.15 13.75
N ASN A 460 7.04 20.51 13.87
CA ASN A 460 7.27 19.13 13.43
C ASN A 460 7.05 18.11 14.56
N CYS A 461 6.87 18.56 15.81
CA CYS A 461 6.67 17.72 17.00
C CYS A 461 5.36 18.01 17.74
N GLY A 462 4.77 19.19 17.57
CA GLY A 462 3.57 19.58 18.29
C GLY A 462 3.36 21.08 18.19
N GLY A 463 2.53 21.66 19.07
CA GLY A 463 2.27 23.10 19.04
C GLY A 463 0.95 23.53 19.68
N SER A 464 0.62 24.81 19.48
CA SER A 464 -0.56 25.45 20.07
C SER A 464 -1.84 25.16 19.29
N GLY A 465 -2.89 24.71 19.97
CA GLY A 465 -4.25 24.61 19.43
C GLY A 465 -4.58 23.27 18.78
N PHE A 466 -3.76 22.23 18.96
CA PHE A 466 -4.12 20.87 18.56
C PHE A 466 -5.24 20.34 19.46
N SER A 467 -6.30 19.82 18.83
CA SER A 467 -7.43 19.21 19.52
C SER A 467 -7.56 17.73 19.16
N TYR A 468 -7.83 16.90 20.16
CA TYR A 468 -8.09 15.47 19.98
C TYR A 468 -9.39 15.06 20.66
N ASP A 469 -10.08 14.08 20.08
CA ASP A 469 -11.31 13.54 20.65
C ASP A 469 -10.98 12.47 21.69
N GLN A 470 -10.71 12.88 22.93
CA GLN A 470 -10.44 11.97 24.05
C GLN A 470 -11.66 11.08 24.31
N VAL A 471 -11.48 9.75 24.37
CA VAL A 471 -12.57 8.81 24.69
C VAL A 471 -12.95 9.00 26.16
N THR A 472 -14.23 9.23 26.42
CA THR A 472 -14.81 9.42 27.76
C THR A 472 -15.76 8.30 28.17
N ASP A 473 -16.13 7.39 27.26
CA ASP A 473 -16.87 6.17 27.55
C ASP A 473 -16.55 5.12 26.45
N ILE A 474 -16.04 3.94 26.85
CA ILE A 474 -15.61 2.87 25.92
C ILE A 474 -16.81 2.11 25.35
N ALA A 475 -17.85 1.83 26.15
CA ALA A 475 -19.05 1.10 25.73
C ALA A 475 -19.83 1.79 24.59
N THR A 476 -19.81 3.11 24.57
CA THR A 476 -20.50 3.95 23.58
C THR A 476 -19.57 4.59 22.56
N CYS A 477 -18.26 4.43 22.73
CA CYS A 477 -17.22 5.23 22.07
C CYS A 477 -17.50 6.75 22.12
N SER A 478 -18.07 7.25 23.22
CA SER A 478 -18.27 8.69 23.40
C SER A 478 -16.93 9.39 23.58
N LYS A 479 -16.81 10.60 23.02
CA LYS A 479 -15.58 11.39 23.05
C LYS A 479 -15.85 12.84 23.42
N THR A 480 -14.84 13.51 23.96
CA THR A 480 -14.85 14.95 24.22
C THR A 480 -13.61 15.60 23.61
N PRO A 481 -13.74 16.68 22.84
CA PRO A 481 -12.60 17.42 22.32
C PRO A 481 -11.75 18.00 23.45
N VAL A 482 -10.47 17.63 23.51
CA VAL A 482 -9.46 18.15 24.41
C VAL A 482 -8.44 18.93 23.58
N THR A 483 -8.24 20.21 23.89
CA THR A 483 -7.20 21.03 23.26
C THR A 483 -5.97 21.12 24.15
N THR A 484 -4.80 20.85 23.58
CA THR A 484 -3.50 21.07 24.23
C THR A 484 -2.69 22.12 23.46
N ASN A 485 -1.70 22.69 24.15
CA ASN A 485 -0.72 23.61 23.58
C ASN A 485 0.72 23.11 23.78
N ASN A 486 0.89 21.84 24.15
CA ASN A 486 2.18 21.30 24.50
C ASN A 486 3.05 21.07 23.24
N PRO A 487 4.34 21.49 23.24
CA PRO A 487 5.24 21.33 22.10
C PRO A 487 5.53 19.87 21.68
N VAL A 488 5.26 18.86 22.53
CA VAL A 488 5.45 17.43 22.21
C VAL A 488 4.14 16.64 22.15
N SER A 489 2.99 17.30 21.98
CA SER A 489 1.72 16.57 21.82
C SER A 489 1.75 15.69 20.57
N PRO A 490 1.34 14.40 20.63
CA PRO A 490 0.48 13.73 21.63
C PRO A 490 1.13 13.23 22.94
N PHE A 491 2.46 13.32 23.07
CA PHE A 491 3.24 12.70 24.15
C PHE A 491 3.40 13.59 25.39
N ASP A 492 2.55 14.61 25.49
CA ASP A 492 2.34 15.50 26.64
C ASP A 492 1.45 14.87 27.75
N VAL A 493 1.04 13.63 27.55
CA VAL A 493 0.39 12.75 28.54
C VAL A 493 1.29 11.55 28.84
N ASP A 494 0.77 10.57 29.59
CA ASP A 494 1.41 9.29 29.79
C ASP A 494 1.55 8.51 28.46
N VAL A 495 2.66 7.79 28.26
CA VAL A 495 2.96 7.10 26.98
C VAL A 495 3.32 5.63 27.16
N SER A 496 3.13 4.85 26.10
CA SER A 496 3.43 3.42 25.98
C SER A 496 4.30 3.13 24.76
N LEU A 497 5.00 2.00 24.76
CA LEU A 497 5.57 1.41 23.54
C LEU A 497 4.78 0.17 23.13
N ALA A 498 4.52 0.07 21.82
CA ALA A 498 3.97 -1.12 21.18
C ALA A 498 5.07 -1.78 20.33
N PHE A 499 5.27 -3.08 20.50
CA PHE A 499 6.23 -3.89 19.76
C PHE A 499 5.49 -4.94 18.94
N ARG A 500 5.77 -4.98 17.63
CA ARG A 500 5.12 -5.89 16.69
C ARG A 500 6.14 -6.77 15.98
N GLY A 501 5.93 -8.09 16.03
CA GLY A 501 6.85 -9.10 15.50
C GLY A 501 6.84 -9.28 13.97
N PRO A 502 7.81 -10.01 13.40
CA PRO A 502 8.83 -10.78 14.11
C PRO A 502 9.99 -9.91 14.61
N ALA A 503 10.22 -9.96 15.91
CA ALA A 503 11.28 -9.20 16.58
C ALA A 503 11.78 -9.95 17.81
N THR A 504 13.06 -9.78 18.16
CA THR A 504 13.60 -10.19 19.46
C THR A 504 13.99 -8.96 20.28
N ILE A 505 13.27 -8.72 21.37
CA ILE A 505 13.53 -7.67 22.36
C ILE A 505 14.54 -8.22 23.37
N TYR A 506 15.67 -7.53 23.52
CA TYR A 506 16.76 -7.94 24.41
C TYR A 506 16.70 -7.24 25.77
N ASN A 507 16.54 -5.93 25.77
CA ASN A 507 16.44 -5.11 26.98
C ASN A 507 15.60 -3.86 26.71
N ILE A 508 14.95 -3.34 27.75
CA ILE A 508 14.28 -2.04 27.78
C ILE A 508 14.68 -1.33 29.08
N GLY A 509 14.96 -0.03 29.02
CA GLY A 509 15.08 0.84 30.18
C GLY A 509 14.29 2.12 29.96
N VAL A 510 13.48 2.50 30.93
CA VAL A 510 12.72 3.76 30.90
C VAL A 510 13.23 4.66 32.02
N PHE A 511 13.47 5.93 31.69
CA PHE A 511 14.02 6.94 32.59
C PHE A 511 13.15 8.19 32.58
N THR A 512 12.97 8.79 33.74
CA THR A 512 12.32 10.11 33.89
C THR A 512 13.30 11.09 34.53
N ASN A 513 13.20 12.37 34.17
CA ASN A 513 14.00 13.41 34.83
C ASN A 513 13.26 13.94 36.06
N VAL A 514 13.78 13.65 37.25
CA VAL A 514 13.28 14.19 38.52
C VAL A 514 14.35 15.08 39.12
N ASN A 515 14.02 16.36 39.32
CA ASN A 515 14.92 17.39 39.88
C ASN A 515 16.29 17.53 39.16
N GLY A 516 16.33 17.36 37.83
CA GLY A 516 17.60 17.43 37.08
C GLY A 516 18.44 16.16 37.20
N THR A 517 17.82 14.99 37.35
CA THR A 517 18.50 13.69 37.32
C THR A 517 17.64 12.67 36.59
N TRP A 518 18.20 12.04 35.56
CA TRP A 518 17.55 10.98 34.79
C TRP A 518 17.65 9.65 35.51
N ASN A 519 16.62 9.29 36.26
CA ASN A 519 16.58 8.04 37.03
C ASN A 519 15.83 6.95 36.25
N LYS A 520 16.34 5.72 36.31
CA LYS A 520 15.65 4.54 35.75
C LYS A 520 14.44 4.20 36.62
N VAL A 521 13.26 4.14 36.01
CA VAL A 521 11.97 3.89 36.69
C VAL A 521 11.31 2.58 36.30
N SER A 522 11.69 2.03 35.14
CA SER A 522 11.27 0.69 34.70
C SER A 522 12.37 0.02 33.90
N SER A 523 12.38 -1.31 33.92
CA SER A 523 13.33 -2.11 33.13
C SER A 523 12.75 -3.44 32.70
N TYR A 524 13.20 -3.93 31.55
CA TYR A 524 12.99 -5.30 31.09
C TYR A 524 14.30 -5.89 30.57
N LYS A 525 14.48 -7.20 30.78
CA LYS A 525 15.55 -8.01 30.19
C LYS A 525 15.00 -9.35 29.72
N ASN A 526 15.44 -9.76 28.53
CA ASN A 526 15.08 -11.00 27.88
C ASN A 526 15.30 -12.21 28.82
N GLY A 527 14.30 -13.10 28.87
CA GLY A 527 14.14 -14.13 29.90
C GLY A 527 13.04 -13.84 30.92
N GLY A 528 12.42 -12.65 30.88
CA GLY A 528 11.24 -12.32 31.69
C GLY A 528 11.53 -11.53 32.97
N GLU A 529 12.76 -11.03 33.14
CA GLU A 529 13.11 -10.13 34.25
C GLU A 529 12.57 -8.72 33.95
N ALA A 530 11.46 -8.35 34.59
CA ALA A 530 10.83 -7.03 34.49
C ALA A 530 10.75 -6.34 35.86
N THR A 531 10.75 -5.00 35.85
CA THR A 531 10.56 -4.16 37.05
C THR A 531 9.73 -2.95 36.67
N ASN A 532 8.61 -2.73 37.37
CA ASN A 532 7.62 -1.68 37.09
C ASN A 532 7.19 -1.69 35.62
N MET A 533 6.90 -2.89 35.09
CA MET A 533 6.53 -3.07 33.69
C MET A 533 5.64 -4.30 33.51
N VAL A 534 4.43 -4.10 32.99
CA VAL A 534 3.54 -5.17 32.54
C VAL A 534 3.54 -5.26 31.02
N PHE A 535 3.30 -6.47 30.51
CA PHE A 535 3.16 -6.73 29.08
C PHE A 535 1.69 -7.05 28.79
N LEU A 536 1.09 -6.27 27.89
CA LEU A 536 -0.30 -6.40 27.46
C LEU A 536 -0.34 -6.81 25.98
N ASN A 537 -1.48 -7.30 25.53
CA ASN A 537 -1.72 -7.84 24.19
C ASN A 537 -3.17 -7.58 23.77
N ASN A 538 -3.35 -7.27 22.49
CA ASN A 538 -4.60 -6.78 21.90
C ASN A 538 -5.51 -7.92 21.32
N ASN A 539 -5.33 -9.18 21.72
CA ASN A 539 -6.09 -10.33 21.19
C ASN A 539 -7.45 -10.58 21.89
N ASN A 540 -7.89 -9.68 22.77
CA ASN A 540 -9.13 -9.81 23.53
C ASN A 540 -9.95 -8.51 23.48
N ILE A 541 -10.03 -7.89 22.30
CA ILE A 541 -10.73 -6.61 22.15
C ILE A 541 -12.24 -6.83 22.25
N ASP A 542 -12.85 -6.35 23.33
CA ASP A 542 -14.31 -6.27 23.45
C ASP A 542 -14.84 -5.03 22.74
N TYR A 543 -15.26 -5.18 21.49
CA TYR A 543 -15.93 -4.11 20.71
C TYR A 543 -17.25 -3.61 21.32
N GLY A 544 -17.83 -4.32 22.29
CA GLY A 544 -18.99 -3.86 23.08
C GLY A 544 -18.62 -2.97 24.27
N GLY A 545 -17.32 -2.82 24.57
CA GLY A 545 -16.79 -2.00 25.68
C GLY A 545 -17.37 -2.34 27.06
N GLN A 546 -17.70 -3.62 27.29
CA GLN A 546 -18.13 -4.16 28.57
C GLN A 546 -16.96 -4.79 29.36
N GLY A 547 -15.88 -5.18 28.68
CA GLY A 547 -14.58 -5.56 29.24
C GLY A 547 -13.43 -4.72 28.68
N SER A 548 -12.20 -5.03 29.05
CA SER A 548 -11.02 -4.33 28.55
C SER A 548 -10.77 -4.55 27.06
N PRO A 549 -10.25 -3.53 26.35
CA PRO A 549 -9.71 -3.70 25.01
C PRO A 549 -8.36 -4.47 24.97
N GLU A 550 -7.71 -4.69 26.10
CA GLU A 550 -6.42 -5.40 26.20
C GLU A 550 -6.46 -6.55 27.22
N GLY A 551 -5.50 -7.46 27.15
CA GLY A 551 -5.28 -8.47 28.19
C GLY A 551 -3.80 -8.66 28.45
N PHE A 552 -3.41 -9.29 29.56
CA PHE A 552 -1.99 -9.61 29.80
C PHE A 552 -1.44 -10.46 28.66
N ALA A 553 -0.23 -10.16 28.17
CA ALA A 553 0.39 -10.96 27.13
C ALA A 553 0.81 -12.34 27.67
N LYS A 554 0.65 -13.38 26.86
CA LYS A 554 1.40 -14.64 27.04
C LYS A 554 2.89 -14.38 26.91
N ALA A 555 3.71 -15.28 27.46
CA ALA A 555 5.17 -15.19 27.40
C ALA A 555 5.73 -15.01 25.97
N ASP A 556 5.07 -15.52 24.94
CA ASP A 556 5.47 -15.42 23.52
C ASP A 556 4.76 -14.30 22.73
N GLY A 557 3.92 -13.49 23.40
CA GLY A 557 3.13 -12.42 22.78
C GLY A 557 2.03 -12.91 21.83
N THR A 558 1.74 -14.22 21.75
CA THR A 558 0.79 -14.77 20.75
C THR A 558 -0.69 -14.65 21.13
N GLY A 559 -1.00 -14.02 22.26
CA GLY A 559 -2.36 -13.83 22.75
C GLY A 559 -2.40 -13.54 24.24
N VAL A 560 -3.59 -13.62 24.83
CA VAL A 560 -3.84 -13.20 26.21
C VAL A 560 -3.66 -14.29 27.28
N ALA A 561 -3.32 -13.83 28.48
CA ALA A 561 -3.24 -14.55 29.75
C ALA A 561 -4.15 -13.87 30.79
N THR A 562 -4.49 -14.57 31.87
CA THR A 562 -5.36 -14.07 32.95
C THR A 562 -4.63 -13.24 34.00
N GLU A 563 -3.29 -13.25 33.98
CA GLU A 563 -2.42 -12.53 34.91
C GLU A 563 -1.09 -12.17 34.22
N SER A 564 -0.36 -11.22 34.81
CA SER A 564 0.93 -10.77 34.28
C SER A 564 1.90 -11.96 34.14
N THR A 565 2.38 -12.19 32.92
CA THR A 565 3.24 -13.32 32.59
C THR A 565 4.64 -12.81 32.22
N PRO A 566 5.74 -13.44 32.69
CA PRO A 566 7.09 -13.06 32.30
C PRO A 566 7.27 -13.16 30.77
N PHE A 567 7.47 -12.02 30.11
CA PHE A 567 7.61 -11.96 28.66
C PHE A 567 8.97 -12.53 28.21
N SER A 568 8.96 -13.48 27.27
CA SER A 568 10.15 -14.23 26.82
C SER A 568 11.08 -13.45 25.90
N GLY A 569 10.67 -12.28 25.41
CA GLY A 569 11.51 -11.42 24.58
C GLY A 569 11.41 -11.69 23.08
N THR A 570 10.76 -12.78 22.65
CA THR A 570 10.61 -13.10 21.21
C THR A 570 9.17 -12.95 20.77
N LEU A 571 8.93 -12.19 19.69
CA LEU A 571 7.63 -12.05 19.05
C LEU A 571 7.59 -12.86 17.75
N ALA A 572 6.52 -13.63 17.57
CA ALA A 572 6.31 -14.43 16.38
C ALA A 572 6.04 -13.56 15.13
N SER A 573 6.44 -14.09 13.96
CA SER A 573 6.07 -13.55 12.65
C SER A 573 4.56 -13.62 12.42
N ALA A 574 4.07 -12.73 11.55
CA ALA A 574 2.81 -12.91 10.85
C ALA A 574 2.63 -14.36 10.36
N THR A 575 1.47 -14.97 10.64
CA THR A 575 1.09 -16.29 10.11
C THR A 575 0.27 -16.20 8.82
N ASP A 576 -0.20 -14.99 8.48
CA ASP A 576 -0.76 -14.61 7.18
C ASP A 576 -0.46 -13.11 7.00
N PRO A 577 0.62 -12.78 6.28
CA PRO A 577 1.08 -11.40 6.09
C PRO A 577 0.08 -10.50 5.31
N ALA A 578 -1.10 -11.02 4.96
CA ALA A 578 -2.11 -10.33 4.21
C ALA A 578 -3.21 -9.66 5.02
N GLY A 579 -3.26 -9.89 6.34
CA GLY A 579 -4.28 -9.28 7.21
C GLY A 579 -4.20 -7.75 7.15
N GLN A 580 -5.36 -7.11 6.96
CA GLN A 580 -5.47 -5.64 6.96
C GLN A 580 -5.81 -5.07 8.34
N SER A 581 -6.11 -5.93 9.31
CA SER A 581 -6.35 -5.51 10.68
C SER A 581 -5.18 -5.91 11.58
N ILE A 582 -5.09 -5.14 12.66
CA ILE A 582 -3.95 -5.07 13.57
C ILE A 582 -4.37 -5.65 14.95
N LEU A 583 -5.62 -6.11 15.02
CA LEU A 583 -6.21 -6.93 16.06
C LEU A 583 -5.46 -8.27 16.06
N ALA A 584 -5.00 -8.82 17.19
CA ALA A 584 -4.22 -10.07 17.17
C ALA A 584 -5.04 -11.35 16.86
N GLU A 585 -6.33 -11.24 16.58
CA GLU A 585 -7.11 -12.27 15.88
C GLU A 585 -6.77 -12.33 14.39
N ASP A 586 -6.29 -11.22 13.82
CA ASP A 586 -5.66 -11.16 12.51
C ASP A 586 -4.17 -11.47 12.60
N LYS A 587 -3.74 -12.25 11.61
CA LYS A 587 -2.52 -13.04 11.63
C LYS A 587 -1.26 -12.24 11.24
N THR A 588 -1.23 -10.94 11.53
CA THR A 588 -0.26 -9.97 11.00
C THR A 588 1.04 -9.86 11.80
N GLY A 589 1.12 -10.49 12.97
CA GLY A 589 2.32 -10.55 13.82
C GLY A 589 1.92 -10.66 15.29
N ALA A 590 2.81 -11.14 16.15
CA ALA A 590 2.58 -11.02 17.60
C ALA A 590 2.83 -9.56 18.02
N GLU A 591 1.86 -8.94 18.70
CA GLU A 591 1.93 -7.55 19.17
C GLU A 591 1.87 -7.52 20.70
N VAL A 592 2.77 -6.79 21.35
CA VAL A 592 2.76 -6.57 22.80
C VAL A 592 2.99 -5.11 23.15
N HIS A 593 2.25 -4.64 24.15
CA HIS A 593 2.32 -3.27 24.66
C HIS A 593 2.96 -3.29 26.04
N ILE A 594 3.69 -2.23 26.40
CA ILE A 594 4.25 -2.07 27.74
C ILE A 594 3.62 -0.90 28.49
N MET A 595 3.25 -1.13 29.75
CA MET A 595 2.74 -0.12 30.68
C MET A 595 3.46 -0.27 32.03
N THR A 596 3.30 0.69 32.94
CA THR A 596 3.78 0.54 34.33
C THR A 596 2.96 -0.50 35.10
N GLU A 597 3.36 -0.84 36.32
CA GLU A 597 2.55 -1.70 37.19
C GLU A 597 1.41 -0.95 37.92
N GLN A 598 1.31 0.38 37.78
CA GLN A 598 0.29 1.21 38.43
C GLN A 598 -1.05 1.13 37.70
N LYS A 599 -2.13 0.79 38.41
CA LYS A 599 -3.48 0.67 37.86
C LYS A 599 -4.25 1.97 37.90
N CYS A 600 -4.97 2.25 36.82
CA CYS A 600 -5.87 3.39 36.73
C CYS A 600 -7.08 3.25 37.66
N GLY A 601 -7.47 4.35 38.30
CA GLY A 601 -8.56 4.39 39.28
C GLY A 601 -8.27 3.68 40.61
N VAL A 602 -7.07 3.10 40.77
CA VAL A 602 -6.65 2.36 41.98
C VAL A 602 -5.36 2.97 42.56
N ASP A 603 -4.28 2.98 41.77
CA ASP A 603 -2.97 3.49 42.18
C ASP A 603 -2.73 4.92 41.68
N ALA A 604 -3.28 5.26 40.52
CA ALA A 604 -3.21 6.59 39.90
C ALA A 604 -4.53 6.96 39.19
N GLU A 605 -4.84 8.25 39.08
CA GLU A 605 -5.92 8.73 38.21
C GLU A 605 -5.40 8.89 36.79
N CYS A 606 -6.14 8.37 35.80
CA CYS A 606 -5.68 8.32 34.41
C CYS A 606 -6.57 9.19 33.51
N PRO A 607 -6.00 9.95 32.54
CA PRO A 607 -6.81 10.73 31.61
C PRO A 607 -7.70 9.87 30.69
N GLY A 608 -8.94 10.31 30.49
CA GLY A 608 -9.93 9.67 29.63
C GLY A 608 -10.60 8.45 30.28
N ALA A 609 -11.30 7.66 29.46
CA ALA A 609 -11.88 6.40 29.89
C ALA A 609 -10.85 5.26 29.93
N TYR A 610 -11.07 4.33 30.86
CA TYR A 610 -10.29 3.12 31.06
C TYR A 610 -11.20 1.99 31.57
N ASP A 611 -10.82 0.73 31.33
CA ASP A 611 -11.52 -0.42 31.90
C ASP A 611 -11.34 -0.51 33.42
N ASN A 612 -12.15 -1.37 34.06
CA ASN A 612 -12.02 -1.69 35.48
C ASN A 612 -11.84 -3.21 35.72
N ASP A 613 -11.44 -3.98 34.70
CA ASP A 613 -11.22 -5.44 34.87
C ASP A 613 -9.83 -5.79 35.40
N GLY A 614 -8.96 -4.77 35.50
CA GLY A 614 -7.66 -4.85 36.14
C GLY A 614 -6.50 -4.86 35.16
N THR A 615 -6.75 -4.54 33.89
CA THR A 615 -5.77 -4.40 32.80
C THR A 615 -5.55 -2.95 32.35
N ALA A 616 -6.34 -1.98 32.83
CA ALA A 616 -6.04 -0.55 32.72
C ALA A 616 -4.84 -0.13 33.58
N PHE A 617 -3.68 0.07 32.94
CA PHE A 617 -2.46 0.58 33.59
C PHE A 617 -2.10 2.00 33.13
N LEU A 618 -1.33 2.73 33.96
CA LEU A 618 -0.71 4.00 33.61
C LEU A 618 0.54 3.76 32.75
N GLY A 619 0.75 4.57 31.71
CA GLY A 619 2.01 4.64 30.98
C GLY A 619 3.08 5.39 31.77
N TRP A 620 4.18 5.78 31.12
CA TRP A 620 5.15 6.68 31.74
C TRP A 620 4.77 8.13 31.47
N ASP A 621 4.55 8.91 32.52
CA ASP A 621 4.19 10.33 32.45
C ASP A 621 5.35 11.27 32.84
N GLY A 622 5.13 12.57 32.75
CA GLY A 622 6.07 13.64 33.09
C GLY A 622 6.68 14.35 31.89
N PRO A 623 7.22 15.58 32.07
CA PRO A 623 7.64 16.43 30.95
C PRO A 623 8.94 16.01 30.27
N LYS A 624 9.63 15.00 30.83
CA LYS A 624 10.96 14.54 30.41
C LYS A 624 11.09 13.04 30.59
N LYS A 625 11.09 12.30 29.47
CA LYS A 625 11.05 10.84 29.39
C LYS A 625 12.14 10.35 28.43
N ILE A 626 12.86 9.27 28.77
CA ILE A 626 13.78 8.57 27.85
C ILE A 626 13.44 7.08 27.82
N PHE A 627 13.30 6.53 26.63
CA PHE A 627 13.14 5.11 26.37
C PHE A 627 14.39 4.60 25.65
N VAL A 628 15.04 3.57 26.20
CA VAL A 628 16.19 2.90 25.57
C VAL A 628 15.88 1.42 25.42
N PHE A 629 15.81 0.92 24.19
CA PHE A 629 15.53 -0.49 23.92
C PHE A 629 16.49 -1.10 22.90
N THR A 630 16.73 -2.39 23.03
CA THR A 630 17.61 -3.15 22.14
C THR A 630 16.82 -4.26 21.49
N VAL A 631 16.82 -4.30 20.16
CA VAL A 631 15.94 -5.17 19.36
C VAL A 631 16.65 -5.70 18.10
N SER A 632 16.41 -6.96 17.74
CA SER A 632 16.59 -7.45 16.37
C SER A 632 15.24 -7.51 15.67
N MET A 633 15.23 -7.22 14.37
CA MET A 633 14.02 -7.07 13.57
C MET A 633 14.11 -8.01 12.37
N GLU A 634 13.82 -9.30 12.61
CA GLU A 634 13.93 -10.36 11.61
C GLU A 634 13.00 -10.08 10.42
N HIS A 635 13.25 -10.73 9.27
CA HIS A 635 12.43 -10.52 8.06
C HIS A 635 11.00 -11.03 8.23
N GLY A 636 10.08 -10.13 8.60
CA GLY A 636 8.64 -10.32 8.49
C GLY A 636 8.20 -10.44 7.04
N GLY A 637 7.26 -11.34 6.79
CA GLY A 637 6.72 -11.60 5.43
C GLY A 637 5.75 -10.55 4.91
N ALA A 638 5.62 -9.40 5.59
CA ALA A 638 4.65 -8.34 5.32
C ALA A 638 5.32 -6.95 5.30
N PRO A 639 4.65 -5.96 4.68
CA PRO A 639 4.87 -4.55 5.01
C PRO A 639 4.55 -4.24 6.48
N ASP A 640 5.14 -3.16 6.99
CA ASP A 640 4.88 -2.54 8.30
C ASP A 640 5.08 -3.52 9.48
N VAL A 641 5.93 -4.54 9.27
CA VAL A 641 6.39 -5.49 10.28
C VAL A 641 7.85 -5.94 10.12
N PRO A 642 8.59 -6.10 11.23
CA PRO A 642 8.25 -5.68 12.58
C PRO A 642 8.25 -4.15 12.71
N ALA A 643 7.67 -3.67 13.80
CA ALA A 643 7.63 -2.25 14.13
C ALA A 643 7.79 -2.03 15.65
N VAL A 644 8.30 -0.86 16.01
CA VAL A 644 8.19 -0.32 17.37
C VAL A 644 7.60 1.09 17.29
N TRP A 645 6.40 1.23 17.85
CA TRP A 645 5.64 2.48 17.88
C TRP A 645 5.55 3.00 19.31
N MET A 646 5.28 4.30 19.45
CA MET A 646 4.90 4.93 20.70
C MET A 646 3.53 5.59 20.57
N LEU A 647 2.71 5.42 21.61
CA LEU A 647 1.31 5.83 21.67
C LEU A 647 1.01 6.51 23.00
N SER A 648 -0.01 7.36 23.03
CA SER A 648 -0.55 7.88 24.29
C SER A 648 -1.21 6.75 25.10
N GLY A 649 -1.02 6.74 26.42
CA GLY A 649 -1.56 5.69 27.30
C GLY A 649 -3.09 5.63 27.29
N GLN A 650 -3.75 6.77 27.06
CA GLN A 650 -5.20 6.82 26.83
C GLN A 650 -5.62 6.05 25.56
N SER A 651 -4.79 6.04 24.51
CA SER A 651 -5.06 5.25 23.30
C SER A 651 -5.04 3.75 23.58
N MET A 652 -4.15 3.29 24.46
CA MET A 652 -4.07 1.89 24.90
C MET A 652 -5.32 1.51 25.72
N ARG A 653 -5.55 2.23 26.82
CA ARG A 653 -6.63 1.96 27.80
C ARG A 653 -8.05 2.02 27.25
N SER A 654 -8.27 2.75 26.17
CA SER A 654 -9.59 2.88 25.51
C SER A 654 -9.68 2.19 24.14
N GLY A 655 -8.72 1.31 23.86
CA GLY A 655 -8.72 0.41 22.72
C GLY A 655 -8.25 1.11 21.46
N GLN A 656 -6.94 0.98 21.20
CA GLN A 656 -6.23 1.50 20.02
C GLN A 656 -6.99 1.25 18.71
N TYR A 657 -7.65 0.10 18.60
CA TYR A 657 -8.38 -0.39 17.42
C TYR A 657 -9.91 -0.42 17.56
N GLN A 658 -10.47 0.05 18.68
CA GLN A 658 -11.92 0.11 18.91
C GLN A 658 -12.39 1.56 18.81
N CYS A 659 -12.54 2.26 19.93
CA CYS A 659 -13.06 3.63 19.96
C CYS A 659 -12.03 4.64 19.46
N ASN A 660 -10.74 4.28 19.45
CA ASN A 660 -9.67 5.08 18.87
C ASN A 660 -9.53 4.86 17.36
N CYS A 661 -8.57 5.55 16.77
CA CYS A 661 -8.62 5.96 15.36
C CYS A 661 -8.40 4.81 14.38
N ARG A 662 -7.79 3.71 14.81
CA ARG A 662 -7.54 2.55 13.95
C ARG A 662 -8.78 1.65 13.77
N GLY A 663 -9.88 1.90 14.52
CA GLY A 663 -11.17 1.18 14.39
C GLY A 663 -12.29 1.95 13.69
N VAL A 664 -12.41 3.26 13.94
CA VAL A 664 -13.52 4.10 13.41
C VAL A 664 -13.10 5.51 12.95
N GLY A 665 -11.81 5.86 13.04
CA GLY A 665 -11.29 7.17 12.66
C GLY A 665 -10.59 7.19 11.30
N PRO A 666 -10.17 8.38 10.82
CA PRO A 666 -9.18 8.49 9.76
C PRO A 666 -7.81 7.94 10.24
N ALA A 667 -7.10 7.26 9.35
CA ALA A 667 -5.77 6.71 9.64
C ALA A 667 -4.79 7.81 10.11
N GLY A 668 -4.01 7.51 11.15
CA GLY A 668 -3.06 8.43 11.79
C GLY A 668 -3.65 9.37 12.86
N GLY A 669 -4.98 9.45 13.01
CA GLY A 669 -5.63 10.49 13.82
C GLY A 669 -5.54 10.40 15.35
N CYS A 670 -4.67 9.57 15.93
CA CYS A 670 -4.67 9.31 17.39
C CYS A 670 -3.36 9.64 18.12
N GLY A 671 -2.40 10.26 17.43
CA GLY A 671 -1.14 10.62 18.07
C GLY A 671 -0.22 9.41 18.23
N GLU A 672 0.71 9.26 17.29
CA GLU A 672 1.56 8.07 17.17
C GLU A 672 2.97 8.47 16.70
N LEU A 673 3.99 7.76 17.16
CA LEU A 673 5.37 7.95 16.74
C LEU A 673 5.93 6.58 16.34
N ASP A 674 6.20 6.41 15.06
CA ASP A 674 7.01 5.29 14.60
C ASP A 674 8.43 5.58 15.06
N ILE A 675 8.96 4.78 15.98
CA ILE A 675 10.36 4.90 16.39
C ILE A 675 11.24 4.17 15.38
N VAL A 676 10.85 2.93 15.08
CA VAL A 676 11.46 2.09 14.05
C VAL A 676 10.41 1.19 13.40
N GLU A 677 9.91 1.58 12.23
CA GLU A 677 8.95 0.80 11.44
C GLU A 677 9.53 0.36 10.08
N VAL A 678 9.29 -0.89 9.69
CA VAL A 678 9.72 -1.42 8.38
C VAL A 678 8.66 -1.15 7.31
N LEU A 679 8.77 -0.02 6.60
CA LEU A 679 7.82 0.37 5.55
C LEU A 679 7.85 -0.54 4.31
N GLU A 680 6.72 -0.65 3.59
CA GLU A 680 6.64 -1.46 2.34
C GLU A 680 7.64 -1.06 1.24
N LYS A 681 8.12 0.18 1.28
CA LYS A 681 8.88 0.83 0.20
C LYS A 681 10.30 0.28 0.08
N ASP A 682 10.96 0.03 1.21
CA ASP A 682 12.31 -0.53 1.31
C ASP A 682 12.50 -1.21 2.68
N THR A 683 12.28 -2.52 2.72
CA THR A 683 12.34 -3.31 3.97
C THR A 683 13.76 -3.58 4.49
N SER A 684 14.77 -2.95 3.89
CA SER A 684 16.18 -2.95 4.33
C SER A 684 16.45 -1.91 5.43
N PHE A 685 15.55 -0.94 5.58
CA PHE A 685 15.64 0.14 6.56
C PHE A 685 14.45 0.08 7.52
N VAL A 686 14.58 0.83 8.60
CA VAL A 686 13.48 1.25 9.46
C VAL A 686 13.30 2.76 9.31
N ALA A 687 12.04 3.19 9.36
CA ALA A 687 11.64 4.58 9.33
C ALA A 687 11.28 5.10 10.72
N THR A 688 11.25 6.42 10.84
CA THR A 688 10.53 7.11 11.93
C THR A 688 9.59 8.13 11.31
N HIS A 689 8.37 8.25 11.84
CA HIS A 689 7.37 9.27 11.51
C HIS A 689 6.62 9.73 12.75
N TYR A 690 6.03 10.92 12.72
CA TYR A 690 5.30 11.49 13.85
C TYR A 690 3.90 11.93 13.41
N TYR A 691 2.87 11.22 13.89
CA TYR A 691 1.46 11.47 13.60
C TYR A 691 0.81 12.29 14.71
N PHE A 692 -0.02 13.25 14.31
CA PHE A 692 -0.77 14.13 15.21
C PHE A 692 -2.21 13.65 15.37
N TYR A 693 -2.86 14.08 16.45
CA TYR A 693 -4.26 13.78 16.75
C TYR A 693 -5.29 14.25 15.72
N ASP A 694 -4.94 15.11 14.77
CA ASP A 694 -5.85 15.54 13.68
C ASP A 694 -5.70 14.68 12.41
N GLY A 695 -4.81 13.67 12.43
CA GLY A 695 -4.49 12.82 11.29
C GLY A 695 -3.49 13.44 10.32
N THR A 696 -2.98 14.65 10.59
CA THR A 696 -1.77 15.14 9.94
C THR A 696 -0.54 14.46 10.54
N TYR A 697 0.59 14.50 9.84
CA TYR A 697 1.84 13.90 10.30
C TYR A 697 3.05 14.61 9.74
N ASN A 698 4.17 14.53 10.46
CA ASN A 698 5.48 14.81 9.92
C ASN A 698 6.02 13.53 9.23
N PRO A 699 6.38 13.60 7.93
CA PRO A 699 6.84 12.43 7.16
C PRO A 699 8.27 11.99 7.49
N GLY A 700 8.87 12.48 8.59
CA GLY A 700 10.02 11.87 9.26
C GLY A 700 11.17 11.51 8.32
N ASN A 701 11.58 10.24 8.35
CA ASN A 701 12.57 9.68 7.42
C ASN A 701 12.31 8.19 7.13
N ASP A 702 11.82 7.88 5.92
CA ASP A 702 11.64 6.52 5.37
C ASP A 702 12.86 5.58 5.49
N GLN A 703 14.07 6.14 5.57
CA GLN A 703 15.34 5.41 5.67
C GLN A 703 16.15 5.94 6.86
N PHE A 704 15.49 6.02 8.03
CA PHE A 704 16.09 6.49 9.27
C PHE A 704 17.31 5.67 9.67
N ALA A 705 17.18 4.35 9.82
CA ALA A 705 18.28 3.48 10.20
C ALA A 705 18.28 2.18 9.38
N GLN A 706 19.43 1.52 9.26
CA GLN A 706 19.45 0.17 8.68
C GLN A 706 18.72 -0.79 9.62
N ARG A 707 17.85 -1.63 9.07
CA ARG A 707 17.07 -2.61 9.83
C ARG A 707 18.02 -3.62 10.52
N PRO A 708 17.86 -3.89 11.82
CA PRO A 708 18.72 -4.81 12.57
C PRO A 708 18.39 -6.29 12.29
N THR A 709 18.73 -6.77 11.09
CA THR A 709 18.56 -8.17 10.65
C THR A 709 19.78 -9.05 10.90
N GLU A 710 20.98 -8.48 10.93
CA GLU A 710 22.25 -9.21 11.13
C GLU A 710 22.72 -9.25 12.60
N GLY A 711 22.00 -8.56 13.49
CA GLY A 711 22.26 -8.46 14.93
C GLY A 711 21.37 -7.39 15.57
N PRO A 712 21.30 -7.33 16.91
CA PRO A 712 20.50 -6.32 17.61
C PRO A 712 21.07 -4.91 17.44
N ALA A 713 20.18 -3.91 17.41
CA ALA A 713 20.53 -2.50 17.53
C ALA A 713 19.85 -1.87 18.75
N THR A 714 20.51 -0.88 19.35
CA THR A 714 19.98 -0.09 20.46
C THR A 714 19.43 1.23 19.94
N TYR A 715 18.20 1.53 20.31
CA TYR A 715 17.53 2.79 19.99
C TYR A 715 17.24 3.59 21.25
N VAL A 716 17.37 4.90 21.14
CA VAL A 716 17.07 5.87 22.20
C VAL A 716 16.00 6.82 21.68
N THR A 717 14.91 6.96 22.43
CA THR A 717 13.87 7.98 22.18
C THR A 717 13.82 8.92 23.39
N ILE A 718 14.05 10.21 23.16
CA ILE A 718 13.97 11.28 24.15
C ILE A 718 12.71 12.10 23.87
N ILE A 719 11.91 12.32 24.90
CA ILE A 719 10.80 13.27 24.90
C ILE A 719 11.12 14.32 25.95
N ASP A 720 11.22 15.57 25.54
CA ASP A 720 11.42 16.71 26.44
C ASP A 720 10.58 17.89 25.95
N GLU A 721 9.62 18.33 26.76
CA GLU A 721 8.76 19.47 26.45
C GLU A 721 9.54 20.77 26.16
N ALA A 722 10.80 20.90 26.61
CA ALA A 722 11.64 22.05 26.29
C ALA A 722 12.33 21.97 24.91
N TYR A 723 12.48 20.76 24.34
CA TYR A 723 13.25 20.50 23.12
C TYR A 723 12.37 20.05 21.95
N GLY A 724 11.50 19.05 22.18
CA GLY A 724 10.85 18.24 21.16
C GLY A 724 11.03 16.74 21.42
N VAL A 725 11.03 15.94 20.36
CA VAL A 725 11.32 14.50 20.40
C VAL A 725 12.55 14.19 19.56
N LYS A 726 13.45 13.34 20.10
CA LYS A 726 14.68 12.88 19.46
C LYS A 726 14.64 11.36 19.35
N VAL A 727 14.88 10.82 18.16
CA VAL A 727 15.09 9.37 17.93
C VAL A 727 16.53 9.16 17.49
N LEU A 728 17.22 8.17 18.08
CA LEU A 728 18.61 7.84 17.77
C LEU A 728 18.80 6.32 17.66
N GLN A 729 19.74 5.91 16.81
CA GLN A 729 20.37 4.59 16.84
C GLN A 729 21.79 4.72 17.40
N ILE A 730 22.13 3.95 18.42
CA ILE A 730 23.49 3.88 19.00
C ILE A 730 24.08 2.48 18.85
N ASP A 731 25.40 2.37 18.97
CA ASP A 731 26.10 1.10 18.98
C ASP A 731 25.73 0.23 20.20
N ASN A 732 25.38 -1.03 19.92
CA ASN A 732 24.74 -1.96 20.86
C ASN A 732 25.57 -2.26 22.13
N GLU A 733 26.90 -2.08 22.08
CA GLU A 733 27.78 -2.31 23.23
C GLU A 733 27.94 -1.08 24.17
N SER A 734 27.42 0.09 23.79
CA SER A 734 27.68 1.34 24.52
C SER A 734 26.72 1.64 25.66
N PHE A 735 25.53 1.03 25.71
CA PHE A 735 24.54 1.32 26.74
C PHE A 735 24.53 0.27 27.86
N ASP A 736 24.86 0.68 29.08
CA ASP A 736 24.78 -0.18 30.26
C ASP A 736 23.35 -0.29 30.79
N TYR A 737 22.66 -1.38 30.44
CA TYR A 737 21.35 -1.70 31.01
C TYR A 737 21.37 -1.98 32.53
N GLY A 738 22.54 -2.12 33.15
CA GLY A 738 22.74 -2.16 34.61
C GLY A 738 22.84 -0.79 35.30
N CYS A 739 22.80 0.33 34.57
CA CYS A 739 22.79 1.66 35.18
C CYS A 739 21.49 1.91 35.99
N GLY A 740 21.56 2.76 37.02
CA GLY A 740 20.38 3.31 37.70
C GLY A 740 20.01 4.71 37.20
N SER A 741 20.93 5.40 36.52
CA SER A 741 20.71 6.74 35.98
C SER A 741 21.56 7.04 34.75
N ILE A 742 21.19 8.11 34.03
CA ILE A 742 21.95 8.66 32.91
C ILE A 742 22.43 10.07 33.32
N SER A 743 23.70 10.41 33.04
CA SER A 743 24.19 11.77 33.30
C SER A 743 23.66 12.76 32.27
N ASP A 744 23.35 14.00 32.68
CA ASP A 744 22.91 15.07 31.77
C ASP A 744 23.89 15.28 30.59
N ASP A 745 25.20 15.17 30.82
CA ASP A 745 26.22 15.25 29.75
C ASP A 745 25.97 14.24 28.61
N VAL A 746 25.45 13.04 28.92
CA VAL A 746 25.11 12.01 27.93
C VAL A 746 23.82 12.37 27.19
N VAL A 747 22.81 12.86 27.91
CA VAL A 747 21.54 13.27 27.30
C VAL A 747 21.74 14.47 26.37
N SER A 748 22.51 15.48 26.79
CA SER A 748 22.87 16.61 25.94
C SER A 748 23.71 16.20 24.72
N GLN A 749 24.57 15.17 24.82
CA GLN A 749 25.26 14.60 23.65
C GLN A 749 24.29 13.96 22.65
N TRP A 750 23.25 13.26 23.12
CA TRP A 750 22.21 12.71 22.25
C TRP A 750 21.32 13.80 21.64
N GLU A 751 20.87 14.77 22.43
CA GLU A 751 20.05 15.90 21.94
C GLU A 751 20.76 16.74 20.87
N SER A 752 22.09 16.87 20.97
CA SER A 752 22.95 17.63 20.05
C SER A 752 23.60 16.81 18.92
N ALA A 753 23.33 15.50 18.83
CA ALA A 753 23.77 14.69 17.70
C ALA A 753 23.10 15.15 16.39
N GLU A 754 23.88 15.25 15.30
CA GLU A 754 23.45 15.61 13.94
C GLU A 754 23.51 14.41 12.98
#